data_AF-A0A1Y4KWM2-F1
#
_entry.id   AF-A0A1Y4KWM2-F1
#
_cell.length_a   1.000
_cell.length_b   1.000
_cell.length_c   1.000
_cell.angle_alpha   90.00
_cell.angle_beta   90.00
_cell.angle_gamma   90.00
#
_symmetry.space_group_name_H-M   'P 1'
#
loop_
_entity.id
_entity.type
_entity.pdbx_description
1 polymer ?
#
loop_
_entity_poly.entity_id
_entity_poly.type
_entity_poly.pdbx_seq_one_letter_code
_entity_poly.pdbx_strand_id
1 'polypeptide(L)'
;MTLSMVLSLAVPAMAIEPGENGPQTEYQVTITPEEREAIHDAVDDLSGYIGDMVVGDGTYDPLTLVGGLATGSSYDSISHGPGAAGSIPTEYPFEVPNTEANRNEGDRKTAKLAWVEQLAKDLGFEVVVHRQDDKYVYVEIGDPDAPEMVMALSHLDSPTASISEEQLSRWVDYDGNQSSTAYHTPYVRDGWLYGAGVQDDSGPTLATLFAAKALMDSGVSFDRRIRIVMGAYEDSNPGVPTVEDTLDYMDIPYYTSNPSFYDNWSYKSLNREEIPIAAYTSDSRFPVVVGNSKASTPTVYMNLWDDTAKPYHLISAGANVTEREGDPTLKDIVHGSTSQIASKAVFELQASPYAEANEEFIASVEAAATERGWLPTAEGETAKVSAVYDTEKDAVVLTINTDVAMEMPTPQYGKNAVVWGMYLISEALGDQGITAEDMKLKQAADGITALFFQNYTEGEAYIGRYMGIPENLLRNPDSGVANLTFALMGGIQGTYDLVSFYDPETGALEIPLYVRSMHTNAQDYNTAVDAVTESWEDWGFELQGGFNEFSDPTLYADHDNPLIDLQLASYLATMQSDPEAFADVYDLLSLSYPVGTTGGTLASNYTNKMTAFGAVIPGNERWWHSANERIKVDSIVEMTKMMADGMLEMARYSDAAGAQLMWADIPGLNSERAELDLLDITVGTYQDASADVAADLGDDFLLGATKFDIHMWKERGNSSFTQAAYDAGHGEGGVYLPLDDPDFLENTFVMPMRLEFKVERPDGVSNSGWNNFVRNGLDDLTFYIQKDGEAIPLTLSSGEDEDQFYSVRTTEEDPNSVYVAVNLAITDGAYEGVSTVVAESKTDLYKLNDEYLATHENPFPDRGQIEDRGFFLFGDGEKNAQFTSPEAIYVVADEDAFDSRSSGGGGGGSSSSRPQQPDQPDQPSQDENMFNDVSSSAWYAEAVEYVYDNGLMTGVSGSSFAPNNTLTRAMVVQTLYAMAGKPEVSGSESFADVASNDWFADAVTWASANGIVNGYSAA
;
A
#
# COMPACT_ATOMS: atom_id res chain seq x y z
N MET A 1 6.93 22.94 30.56
CA MET A 1 8.25 22.56 31.11
C MET A 1 8.07 21.91 32.49
N THR A 2 7.85 20.60 32.48
CA THR A 2 8.24 19.61 33.50
C THR A 2 8.10 18.27 32.79
N LEU A 3 9.18 17.90 32.11
CA LEU A 3 9.36 16.63 31.41
C LEU A 3 9.49 15.55 32.49
N SER A 4 8.50 14.67 32.62
CA SER A 4 8.60 13.51 33.50
C SER A 4 9.07 12.34 32.63
N MET A 5 10.39 12.12 32.58
CA MET A 5 10.97 10.90 32.02
C MET A 5 10.53 9.73 32.89
N VAL A 6 9.59 8.94 32.40
CA VAL A 6 9.37 7.57 32.86
C VAL A 6 10.37 6.72 32.07
N LEU A 7 11.43 6.30 32.76
CA LEU A 7 12.40 5.35 32.23
C LEU A 7 11.71 3.97 32.20
N SER A 8 11.24 3.53 31.04
CA SER A 8 10.88 2.13 30.82
C SER A 8 12.16 1.30 30.96
N LEU A 9 12.22 0.45 31.97
CA LEU A 9 13.25 -0.59 32.08
C LEU A 9 12.76 -1.81 31.29
N ALA A 10 12.60 -1.66 29.98
CA ALA A 10 12.59 -2.78 29.07
C ALA A 10 14.04 -3.28 28.95
N VAL A 11 14.26 -4.56 29.23
CA VAL A 11 15.50 -5.22 28.82
C VAL A 11 15.52 -5.15 27.30
N PRO A 12 16.52 -4.50 26.67
CA PRO A 12 16.57 -4.44 25.22
C PRO A 12 16.62 -5.87 24.70
N ALA A 13 15.64 -6.25 23.87
CA ALA A 13 15.83 -7.37 22.98
C ALA A 13 17.14 -7.09 22.23
N MET A 14 18.15 -7.96 22.40
CA MET A 14 19.33 -7.87 21.55
C MET A 14 18.83 -7.91 20.12
N ALA A 15 19.17 -6.89 19.33
CA ALA A 15 18.92 -6.88 17.90
C ALA A 15 19.38 -8.23 17.33
N ILE A 16 18.40 -9.07 16.99
CA ILE A 16 18.63 -10.28 16.22
C ILE A 16 18.98 -9.76 14.83
N GLU A 17 20.19 -10.07 14.34
CA GLU A 17 20.52 -9.82 12.92
C GLU A 17 19.41 -10.41 12.05
N PRO A 18 18.98 -9.74 10.95
CA PRO A 18 17.96 -10.28 10.05
C PRO A 18 18.29 -11.74 9.74
N GLY A 19 17.43 -12.64 10.21
CA GLY A 19 17.77 -14.06 10.33
C GLY A 19 17.97 -14.70 8.97
N GLU A 20 18.72 -15.80 8.94
CA GLU A 20 18.97 -16.71 7.80
C GLU A 20 17.70 -17.28 7.11
N ASN A 21 16.51 -16.76 7.43
CA ASN A 21 15.17 -17.27 7.10
C ASN A 21 14.20 -16.18 6.58
N GLY A 22 14.72 -15.09 5.99
CA GLY A 22 13.92 -14.11 5.23
C GLY A 22 13.48 -14.65 3.86
N PRO A 23 12.63 -13.92 3.12
CA PRO A 23 12.34 -14.25 1.72
C PRO A 23 13.64 -14.38 0.92
N GLN A 24 13.70 -15.32 -0.03
CA GLN A 24 14.88 -15.51 -0.88
C GLN A 24 15.06 -14.37 -1.88
N THR A 25 13.98 -13.66 -2.18
CA THR A 25 13.93 -12.43 -2.96
C THR A 25 13.89 -11.23 -2.02
N GLU A 26 14.75 -10.24 -2.27
CA GLU A 26 14.79 -8.99 -1.50
C GLU A 26 14.51 -7.83 -2.45
N TYR A 27 13.48 -7.03 -2.15
CA TYR A 27 13.24 -5.76 -2.83
C TYR A 27 14.18 -4.69 -2.29
N GLN A 28 14.85 -3.95 -3.18
CA GLN A 28 15.65 -2.80 -2.80
C GLN A 28 14.76 -1.56 -2.74
N VAL A 29 14.55 -1.05 -1.53
CA VAL A 29 13.82 0.20 -1.29
C VAL A 29 14.46 1.36 -2.05
N THR A 30 13.62 2.15 -2.70
CA THR A 30 14.04 3.29 -3.53
C THR A 30 13.94 4.61 -2.79
N ILE A 31 13.17 4.69 -1.71
CA ILE A 31 13.02 5.90 -0.89
C ILE A 31 14.28 6.14 -0.05
N THR A 32 14.93 7.26 -0.30
CA THR A 32 16.14 7.68 0.44
C THR A 32 15.81 8.03 1.90
N PRO A 33 16.81 8.01 2.81
CA PRO A 33 16.60 8.44 4.19
C PRO A 33 16.06 9.87 4.31
N GLU A 34 16.57 10.80 3.48
CA GLU A 34 16.15 12.21 3.48
C GLU A 34 14.70 12.38 2.99
N GLU A 35 14.29 11.64 1.95
CA GLU A 35 12.89 11.65 1.48
C GLU A 35 11.96 11.08 2.54
N ARG A 36 12.34 9.97 3.18
CA ARG A 36 11.55 9.36 4.26
C ARG A 36 11.37 10.29 5.45
N GLU A 37 12.43 10.98 5.87
CA GLU A 37 12.35 12.01 6.91
C GLU A 37 11.36 13.11 6.51
N ALA A 38 11.41 13.61 5.27
CA ALA A 38 10.49 14.64 4.79
C ALA A 38 9.03 14.16 4.73
N ILE A 39 8.79 12.92 4.31
CA ILE A 39 7.45 12.31 4.30
C ILE A 39 6.91 12.19 5.74
N HIS A 40 7.74 11.69 6.66
CA HIS A 40 7.33 11.47 8.05
C HIS A 40 7.08 12.80 8.77
N ASP A 41 7.89 13.83 8.52
CA ASP A 41 7.67 15.19 9.00
C ASP A 41 6.35 15.76 8.46
N ALA A 42 6.02 15.52 7.19
CA ALA A 42 4.75 15.96 6.60
C ALA A 42 3.54 15.25 7.25
N VAL A 43 3.66 13.96 7.57
CA VAL A 43 2.61 13.24 8.32
C VAL A 43 2.45 13.81 9.73
N ASP A 44 3.55 14.12 10.41
CA ASP A 44 3.53 14.70 11.75
C ASP A 44 2.92 16.11 11.75
N ASP A 45 3.22 16.93 10.74
CA ASP A 45 2.60 18.25 10.56
C ASP A 45 1.09 18.16 10.30
N LEU A 46 0.64 17.09 9.62
CA LEU A 46 -0.78 16.81 9.36
C LEU A 46 -1.50 16.19 10.56
N SER A 47 -0.81 15.70 11.59
CA SER A 47 -1.39 14.89 12.68
C SER A 47 -2.55 15.59 13.39
N GLY A 48 -2.41 16.91 13.59
CA GLY A 48 -3.38 17.74 14.30
C GLY A 48 -3.34 17.58 15.82
N TYR A 49 -4.46 17.86 16.47
CA TYR A 49 -4.58 17.79 17.93
C TYR A 49 -4.72 16.34 18.41
N ILE A 50 -3.80 15.90 19.27
CA ILE A 50 -3.66 14.52 19.79
C ILE A 50 -4.16 14.38 21.24
N GLY A 51 -4.92 15.36 21.76
CA GLY A 51 -5.45 15.30 23.13
C GLY A 51 -6.88 14.77 23.22
N ASP A 52 -7.39 14.68 24.45
CA ASP A 52 -8.78 14.33 24.71
C ASP A 52 -9.73 15.30 23.99
N MET A 53 -10.72 14.76 23.28
CA MET A 53 -11.71 15.53 22.51
C MET A 53 -12.98 14.72 22.27
N VAL A 54 -14.07 15.42 21.96
CA VAL A 54 -15.31 14.83 21.42
C VAL A 54 -15.61 15.45 20.07
N VAL A 55 -15.99 14.65 19.08
CA VAL A 55 -16.34 15.16 17.74
C VAL A 55 -17.33 16.33 17.84
N GLY A 56 -17.04 17.43 17.13
CA GLY A 56 -17.88 18.62 17.14
C GLY A 56 -17.80 19.54 18.37
N ASP A 57 -16.92 19.29 19.34
CA ASP A 57 -16.73 20.18 20.51
C ASP A 57 -15.93 21.46 20.20
N GLY A 58 -15.32 21.54 19.01
CA GLY A 58 -14.53 22.67 18.53
C GLY A 58 -13.09 22.73 19.06
N THR A 59 -12.58 21.63 19.64
CA THR A 59 -11.20 21.54 20.18
C THR A 59 -10.16 21.09 19.16
N TYR A 60 -10.60 20.52 18.03
CA TYR A 60 -9.74 19.99 16.98
C TYR A 60 -10.10 20.57 15.61
N ASP A 61 -9.21 20.37 14.63
CA ASP A 61 -9.42 20.77 13.24
C ASP A 61 -9.81 19.55 12.39
N PRO A 62 -10.99 19.52 11.73
CA PRO A 62 -11.40 18.41 10.88
C PRO A 62 -10.54 18.23 9.62
N LEU A 63 -9.66 19.18 9.27
CA LEU A 63 -8.72 19.09 8.16
C LEU A 63 -7.36 18.46 8.54
N THR A 64 -7.21 18.01 9.78
CA THR A 64 -6.02 17.27 10.24
C THR A 64 -6.27 15.78 10.24
N LEU A 65 -5.23 14.95 10.27
CA LEU A 65 -5.33 13.49 10.25
C LEU A 65 -6.28 12.96 11.35
N VAL A 66 -5.95 13.20 12.62
CA VAL A 66 -6.77 12.69 13.74
C VAL A 66 -8.18 13.32 13.72
N GLY A 67 -8.29 14.60 13.39
CA GLY A 67 -9.56 15.30 13.29
C GLY A 67 -10.46 14.82 12.14
N GLY A 68 -9.86 14.51 11.00
CA GLY A 68 -10.52 13.99 9.81
C GLY A 68 -11.03 12.58 10.06
N LEU A 69 -10.23 11.71 10.68
CA LEU A 69 -10.66 10.36 11.08
C LEU A 69 -11.83 10.40 12.06
N ALA A 70 -11.76 11.24 13.09
CA ALA A 70 -12.85 11.42 14.07
C ALA A 70 -14.12 12.00 13.42
N THR A 71 -13.98 13.01 12.56
CA THR A 71 -15.12 13.62 11.86
C THR A 71 -15.75 12.65 10.88
N GLY A 72 -14.93 11.95 10.10
CA GLY A 72 -15.39 10.96 9.14
C GLY A 72 -16.17 9.84 9.81
N SER A 73 -15.69 9.33 10.95
CA SER A 73 -16.36 8.25 11.70
C SER A 73 -17.64 8.69 12.43
N SER A 74 -17.96 10.00 12.42
CA SER A 74 -19.23 10.51 12.97
C SER A 74 -20.39 10.45 11.98
N TYR A 75 -20.11 10.27 10.69
CA TYR A 75 -21.13 10.01 9.69
C TYR A 75 -21.61 8.57 9.85
N ASP A 76 -22.91 8.39 10.12
CA ASP A 76 -23.53 7.06 10.16
C ASP A 76 -23.58 6.49 8.74
N SER A 77 -22.52 5.81 8.30
CA SER A 77 -22.39 5.18 6.97
C SER A 77 -22.75 3.70 6.96
N ILE A 78 -23.36 3.18 8.05
CA ILE A 78 -23.63 1.75 8.21
C ILE A 78 -24.66 1.24 7.19
N SER A 79 -24.35 0.09 6.61
CA SER A 79 -25.25 -0.65 5.72
C SER A 79 -26.20 -1.57 6.47
N HIS A 80 -27.45 -1.65 6.01
CA HIS A 80 -28.50 -2.48 6.64
C HIS A 80 -28.87 -3.73 5.84
N GLY A 81 -28.18 -3.98 4.74
CA GLY A 81 -28.31 -5.17 3.93
C GLY A 81 -29.57 -5.22 3.05
N PRO A 82 -29.68 -6.24 2.17
CA PRO A 82 -30.68 -6.25 1.11
C PRO A 82 -32.11 -6.45 1.62
N GLY A 83 -32.27 -7.17 2.74
CA GLY A 83 -33.58 -7.36 3.36
C GLY A 83 -34.22 -6.06 3.84
N ALA A 84 -33.39 -5.09 4.29
CA ALA A 84 -33.85 -3.78 4.72
C ALA A 84 -34.02 -2.80 3.54
N ALA A 85 -33.18 -2.92 2.51
CA ALA A 85 -33.21 -2.06 1.33
C ALA A 85 -34.44 -2.31 0.42
N GLY A 86 -34.98 -3.54 0.41
CA GLY A 86 -36.14 -3.89 -0.41
C GLY A 86 -35.76 -4.24 -1.85
N SER A 87 -36.53 -3.74 -2.83
CA SER A 87 -36.23 -3.96 -4.25
C SER A 87 -35.19 -2.95 -4.74
N ILE A 88 -34.04 -3.44 -5.20
CA ILE A 88 -32.98 -2.63 -5.80
C ILE A 88 -33.27 -2.40 -7.28
N PRO A 89 -33.10 -1.17 -7.81
CA PRO A 89 -33.14 -0.91 -9.24
C PRO A 89 -32.12 -1.78 -9.99
N THR A 90 -32.52 -2.27 -11.16
CA THR A 90 -31.67 -3.08 -12.03
C THR A 90 -31.19 -2.32 -13.27
N GLU A 91 -31.60 -1.06 -13.42
CA GLU A 91 -31.12 -0.17 -14.49
C GLU A 91 -30.09 0.79 -13.91
N TYR A 92 -29.02 1.06 -14.66
CA TYR A 92 -28.00 2.02 -14.26
C TYR A 92 -28.54 3.48 -14.33
N PRO A 93 -28.27 4.34 -13.32
CA PRO A 93 -27.45 4.09 -12.13
C PRO A 93 -28.19 3.25 -11.07
N PHE A 94 -27.49 2.25 -10.51
CA PHE A 94 -28.03 1.39 -9.45
C PHE A 94 -28.10 2.18 -8.13
N GLU A 95 -29.16 2.94 -7.88
CA GLU A 95 -29.29 3.72 -6.65
C GLU A 95 -29.66 2.84 -5.45
N VAL A 96 -29.19 3.23 -4.26
CA VAL A 96 -29.64 2.61 -3.00
C VAL A 96 -31.01 3.17 -2.59
N PRO A 97 -32.04 2.33 -2.42
CA PRO A 97 -33.36 2.80 -2.02
C PRO A 97 -33.32 3.46 -0.64
N ASN A 98 -33.91 4.64 -0.50
CA ASN A 98 -34.13 5.28 0.80
C ASN A 98 -35.46 4.82 1.41
N THR A 99 -35.39 3.87 2.35
CA THR A 99 -36.55 3.36 3.09
C THR A 99 -36.39 3.60 4.59
N GLU A 100 -37.50 3.63 5.33
CA GLU A 100 -37.44 3.68 6.79
C GLU A 100 -36.74 2.43 7.38
N ALA A 101 -36.85 1.27 6.71
CA ALA A 101 -36.28 0.01 7.17
C ALA A 101 -34.75 -0.03 7.09
N ASN A 102 -34.15 0.54 6.04
CA ASN A 102 -32.70 0.74 5.94
C ASN A 102 -32.24 2.13 6.41
N ARG A 103 -33.09 2.85 7.15
CA ARG A 103 -32.77 4.15 7.76
C ARG A 103 -32.26 5.19 6.75
N ASN A 104 -32.86 5.23 5.55
CA ASN A 104 -32.48 6.14 4.47
C ASN A 104 -30.97 6.06 4.17
N GLU A 105 -30.48 4.83 3.95
CA GLU A 105 -29.05 4.54 3.77
C GLU A 105 -28.39 5.33 2.63
N GLY A 106 -29.09 5.53 1.51
CA GLY A 106 -28.60 6.31 0.38
C GLY A 106 -28.24 7.74 0.78
N ASP A 107 -29.17 8.45 1.44
CA ASP A 107 -28.93 9.84 1.89
C ASP A 107 -27.72 9.95 2.84
N ARG A 108 -27.54 8.96 3.72
CA ARG A 108 -26.44 8.95 4.69
C ARG A 108 -25.08 8.73 4.02
N LYS A 109 -24.99 7.79 3.09
CA LYS A 109 -23.75 7.50 2.36
C LYS A 109 -23.40 8.62 1.38
N THR A 110 -24.40 9.21 0.71
CA THR A 110 -24.19 10.44 -0.07
C THR A 110 -23.62 11.57 0.76
N ALA A 111 -24.12 11.77 2.00
CA ALA A 111 -23.58 12.78 2.89
C ALA A 111 -22.11 12.50 3.28
N LYS A 112 -21.74 11.24 3.52
CA LYS A 112 -20.35 10.83 3.80
C LYS A 112 -19.44 11.09 2.59
N LEU A 113 -19.83 10.65 1.40
CA LEU A 113 -19.03 10.80 0.18
C LEU A 113 -18.86 12.26 -0.21
N ALA A 114 -19.93 13.06 -0.16
CA ALA A 114 -19.85 14.50 -0.41
C ALA A 114 -18.93 15.22 0.60
N TRP A 115 -18.88 14.76 1.86
CA TRP A 115 -17.95 15.28 2.85
C TRP A 115 -16.49 14.91 2.52
N VAL A 116 -16.21 13.66 2.15
CA VAL A 116 -14.85 13.23 1.75
C VAL A 116 -14.38 13.96 0.50
N GLU A 117 -15.26 14.15 -0.49
CA GLU A 117 -14.98 14.95 -1.68
C GLU A 117 -14.56 16.39 -1.30
N GLN A 118 -15.30 17.02 -0.38
CA GLN A 118 -14.96 18.35 0.09
C GLN A 118 -13.67 18.38 0.90
N LEU A 119 -13.43 17.37 1.76
CA LEU A 119 -12.18 17.22 2.51
C LEU A 119 -10.98 17.17 1.55
N ALA A 120 -11.04 16.33 0.51
CA ALA A 120 -9.98 16.25 -0.49
C ALA A 120 -9.72 17.60 -1.18
N LYS A 121 -10.77 18.32 -1.57
CA LYS A 121 -10.62 19.66 -2.17
C LYS A 121 -10.00 20.67 -1.20
N ASP A 122 -10.39 20.62 0.07
CA ASP A 122 -9.86 21.51 1.10
C ASP A 122 -8.40 21.18 1.46
N LEU A 123 -7.99 19.91 1.31
CA LEU A 123 -6.60 19.47 1.43
C LEU A 123 -5.74 19.83 0.21
N GLY A 124 -6.36 20.30 -0.88
CA GLY A 124 -5.66 20.81 -2.06
C GLY A 124 -5.36 19.77 -3.13
N PHE A 125 -6.04 18.62 -3.14
CA PHE A 125 -5.95 17.67 -4.26
C PHE A 125 -6.51 18.30 -5.54
N GLU A 126 -5.75 18.23 -6.64
CA GLU A 126 -6.16 18.80 -7.92
C GLU A 126 -7.18 17.93 -8.65
N VAL A 127 -6.99 16.61 -8.60
CA VAL A 127 -7.90 15.62 -9.19
C VAL A 127 -8.74 15.02 -8.07
N VAL A 128 -10.00 15.44 -8.00
CA VAL A 128 -11.01 14.86 -7.10
C VAL A 128 -12.23 14.47 -7.93
N VAL A 129 -12.54 13.19 -7.95
CA VAL A 129 -13.60 12.65 -8.79
C VAL A 129 -14.63 11.93 -7.91
N HIS A 130 -15.87 12.41 -7.95
CA HIS A 130 -17.01 11.78 -7.30
C HIS A 130 -17.86 11.12 -8.38
N ARG A 131 -18.00 9.80 -8.27
CA ARG A 131 -18.68 8.98 -9.29
C ARG A 131 -19.97 8.45 -8.72
N GLN A 132 -21.08 9.05 -9.15
CA GLN A 132 -22.42 8.89 -8.57
C GLN A 132 -22.45 9.26 -7.08
N ASP A 133 -23.50 9.98 -6.68
CA ASP A 133 -23.57 10.61 -5.37
C ASP A 133 -23.48 9.63 -4.18
N ASP A 134 -23.74 8.34 -4.37
CA ASP A 134 -23.80 7.32 -3.31
C ASP A 134 -22.78 6.18 -3.48
N LYS A 135 -21.85 6.21 -4.46
CA LYS A 135 -20.97 5.05 -4.74
C LYS A 135 -19.54 5.21 -4.23
N TYR A 136 -18.78 6.15 -4.78
CA TYR A 136 -17.37 6.32 -4.43
C TYR A 136 -16.82 7.68 -4.82
N VAL A 137 -15.75 8.06 -4.12
CA VAL A 137 -14.88 9.19 -4.45
C VAL A 137 -13.48 8.65 -4.66
N TYR A 138 -12.75 9.19 -5.63
CA TYR A 138 -11.30 9.00 -5.70
C TYR A 138 -10.55 10.31 -5.86
N VAL A 139 -9.28 10.27 -5.47
CA VAL A 139 -8.29 11.32 -5.75
C VAL A 139 -7.11 10.74 -6.50
N GLU A 140 -6.40 11.60 -7.24
CA GLU A 140 -5.14 11.22 -7.90
C GLU A 140 -4.04 12.23 -7.62
N ILE A 141 -2.81 11.71 -7.52
CA ILE A 141 -1.57 12.49 -7.43
C ILE A 141 -0.51 11.91 -8.37
N GLY A 142 0.51 12.72 -8.66
CA GLY A 142 1.55 12.42 -9.63
C GLY A 142 1.17 12.82 -11.05
N ASP A 143 2.07 12.54 -11.99
CA ASP A 143 1.97 12.97 -13.37
C ASP A 143 0.76 12.37 -14.11
N PRO A 144 -0.22 13.17 -14.56
CA PRO A 144 -1.43 12.68 -15.24
C PRO A 144 -1.15 11.92 -16.53
N ASP A 145 0.03 12.10 -17.14
CA ASP A 145 0.43 11.42 -18.38
C ASP A 145 1.23 10.13 -18.15
N ALA A 146 1.51 9.76 -16.89
CA ALA A 146 2.21 8.51 -16.58
C ALA A 146 1.46 7.29 -17.14
N PRO A 147 2.17 6.30 -17.69
CA PRO A 147 1.57 5.20 -18.44
C PRO A 147 0.84 4.20 -17.55
N GLU A 148 1.18 4.18 -16.26
CA GLU A 148 0.69 3.22 -15.28
C GLU A 148 0.16 3.93 -14.04
N MET A 149 -0.71 3.22 -13.32
CA MET A 149 -1.30 3.68 -12.07
C MET A 149 -1.17 2.61 -11.00
N VAL A 150 -0.87 3.03 -9.78
CA VAL A 150 -0.97 2.23 -8.57
C VAL A 150 -2.12 2.73 -7.71
N MET A 151 -2.77 1.81 -6.99
CA MET A 151 -4.03 2.11 -6.33
C MET A 151 -4.02 1.79 -4.84
N ALA A 152 -4.61 2.66 -4.03
CA ALA A 152 -5.13 2.26 -2.74
C ALA A 152 -6.66 2.20 -2.84
N LEU A 153 -7.26 1.05 -2.54
CA LEU A 153 -8.72 0.87 -2.56
C LEU A 153 -9.21 0.45 -1.18
N SER A 154 -10.15 1.21 -0.64
CA SER A 154 -10.71 0.95 0.69
C SER A 154 -12.14 1.47 0.84
N HIS A 155 -12.74 1.38 2.04
CA HIS A 155 -14.16 1.65 2.26
C HIS A 155 -14.46 2.58 3.45
N LEU A 156 -15.51 3.38 3.29
CA LEU A 156 -15.93 4.41 4.22
C LEU A 156 -17.18 4.04 5.03
N ASP A 157 -17.83 2.91 4.74
CA ASP A 157 -18.88 2.39 5.60
C ASP A 157 -18.31 1.76 6.87
N SER A 158 -19.04 1.93 7.97
CA SER A 158 -18.71 1.31 9.25
C SER A 158 -19.41 -0.05 9.39
N PRO A 159 -18.89 -0.96 10.23
CA PRO A 159 -19.35 -2.34 10.23
C PRO A 159 -20.74 -2.49 10.81
N THR A 160 -21.63 -3.16 10.06
CA THR A 160 -23.01 -3.43 10.51
C THR A 160 -23.03 -4.21 11.83
N ALA A 161 -22.05 -5.09 12.03
CA ALA A 161 -21.97 -5.92 13.22
C ALA A 161 -21.74 -5.11 14.51
N SER A 162 -21.09 -3.94 14.42
CA SER A 162 -20.84 -3.04 15.57
C SER A 162 -22.11 -2.42 16.17
N ILE A 163 -23.26 -2.55 15.50
CA ILE A 163 -24.55 -1.99 15.93
C ILE A 163 -25.66 -3.04 16.10
N SER A 164 -25.32 -4.31 16.33
CA SER A 164 -26.31 -5.31 16.78
C SER A 164 -27.00 -4.84 18.07
N GLU A 165 -28.20 -5.34 18.38
CA GLU A 165 -28.90 -4.96 19.62
C GLU A 165 -28.03 -5.23 20.87
N GLU A 166 -27.29 -6.33 20.87
CA GLU A 166 -26.34 -6.67 21.91
C GLU A 166 -25.15 -5.70 21.94
N GLN A 167 -24.55 -5.36 20.79
CA GLN A 167 -23.42 -4.42 20.75
C GLN A 167 -23.82 -3.01 21.19
N LEU A 168 -24.99 -2.52 20.78
CA LEU A 168 -25.51 -1.22 21.21
C LEU A 168 -25.63 -1.08 22.74
N SER A 169 -25.78 -2.19 23.46
CA SER A 169 -25.83 -2.20 24.93
C SER A 169 -24.45 -2.10 25.61
N ARG A 170 -23.37 -2.30 24.85
CA ARG A 170 -21.97 -2.29 25.34
C ARG A 170 -21.24 -0.98 25.07
N TRP A 171 -21.68 -0.21 24.08
CA TRP A 171 -21.09 1.08 23.75
C TRP A 171 -21.09 2.05 24.94
N VAL A 172 -19.95 2.71 25.16
CA VAL A 172 -19.80 3.76 26.18
C VAL A 172 -19.45 5.12 25.56
N ASP A 173 -20.02 6.18 26.12
CA ASP A 173 -19.69 7.55 25.76
C ASP A 173 -18.36 8.02 26.38
N TYR A 174 -17.93 9.23 26.03
CA TYR A 174 -16.70 9.85 26.55
C TYR A 174 -16.62 9.86 28.08
N ASP A 175 -17.75 10.00 28.79
CA ASP A 175 -17.81 10.02 30.26
C ASP A 175 -17.79 8.60 30.87
N GLY A 176 -17.82 7.55 30.05
CA GLY A 176 -17.84 6.15 30.44
C GLY A 176 -19.24 5.60 30.76
N ASN A 177 -20.31 6.31 30.35
CA ASN A 177 -21.68 5.83 30.53
C ASN A 177 -22.13 5.01 29.31
N GLN A 178 -22.93 3.96 29.53
CA GLN A 178 -23.52 3.19 28.44
C GLN A 178 -24.43 4.08 27.57
N SER A 179 -24.20 4.06 26.26
CA SER A 179 -24.92 4.87 25.29
C SER A 179 -25.00 4.20 23.93
N SER A 180 -26.23 3.89 23.47
CA SER A 180 -26.48 3.28 22.15
C SER A 180 -26.22 4.22 20.97
N THR A 181 -25.80 5.46 21.21
CA THR A 181 -25.43 6.42 20.16
C THR A 181 -23.94 6.73 20.13
N ALA A 182 -23.15 6.19 21.08
CA ALA A 182 -21.71 6.47 21.13
C ALA A 182 -20.95 5.95 19.90
N TYR A 183 -21.46 4.91 19.22
CA TYR A 183 -20.86 4.36 18.01
C TYR A 183 -20.62 5.40 16.89
N HIS A 184 -21.45 6.44 16.81
CA HIS A 184 -21.32 7.53 15.81
C HIS A 184 -21.11 8.90 16.48
N THR A 185 -20.61 8.93 17.71
CA THR A 185 -20.11 10.16 18.36
C THR A 185 -18.65 9.95 18.75
N PRO A 186 -17.71 9.91 17.78
CA PRO A 186 -16.32 9.61 18.07
C PRO A 186 -15.70 10.55 19.10
N TYR A 187 -14.75 10.02 19.86
CA TYR A 187 -14.03 10.78 20.87
C TYR A 187 -12.62 10.23 21.06
N VAL A 188 -11.68 11.11 21.41
CA VAL A 188 -10.36 10.70 21.89
C VAL A 188 -10.35 10.76 23.40
N ARG A 189 -9.88 9.68 24.02
CA ARG A 189 -9.66 9.64 25.47
C ARG A 189 -8.49 8.74 25.79
N ASP A 190 -7.59 9.22 26.65
CA ASP A 190 -6.43 8.46 27.14
C ASP A 190 -5.55 7.92 26.00
N GLY A 191 -5.44 8.68 24.90
CA GLY A 191 -4.63 8.32 23.71
C GLY A 191 -5.31 7.39 22.71
N TRP A 192 -6.61 7.11 22.85
CA TRP A 192 -7.38 6.25 21.95
C TRP A 192 -8.53 7.01 21.30
N LEU A 193 -8.67 6.89 19.98
CA LEU A 193 -9.84 7.33 19.24
C LEU A 193 -10.88 6.21 19.21
N TYR A 194 -12.08 6.47 19.72
CA TYR A 194 -13.22 5.55 19.76
C TYR A 194 -14.26 5.92 18.72
N GLY A 195 -14.91 4.93 18.10
CA GLY A 195 -16.02 5.12 17.16
C GLY A 195 -16.17 3.92 16.23
N ALA A 196 -17.36 3.70 15.68
CA ALA A 196 -17.54 2.63 14.70
C ALA A 196 -16.89 3.01 13.36
N GLY A 197 -16.06 2.11 12.83
CA GLY A 197 -15.29 2.33 11.61
C GLY A 197 -14.01 3.14 11.77
N VAL A 198 -13.58 3.45 13.00
CA VAL A 198 -12.29 4.12 13.23
C VAL A 198 -11.10 3.20 12.96
N GLN A 199 -11.28 1.88 13.05
CA GLN A 199 -10.27 0.88 12.70
C GLN A 199 -10.68 0.04 11.47
N ASP A 200 -11.97 0.00 11.12
CA ASP A 200 -12.51 -0.83 10.02
C ASP A 200 -13.73 -0.18 9.34
N ASP A 201 -13.58 0.60 8.27
CA ASP A 201 -12.31 1.02 7.67
C ASP A 201 -12.29 2.52 7.32
N SER A 202 -13.25 3.30 7.83
CA SER A 202 -13.25 4.76 7.65
C SER A 202 -11.94 5.41 8.12
N GLY A 203 -11.40 4.96 9.25
CA GLY A 203 -10.16 5.49 9.80
C GLY A 203 -8.96 5.27 8.88
N PRO A 204 -8.61 4.01 8.57
CA PRO A 204 -7.47 3.71 7.70
C PRO A 204 -7.64 4.16 6.25
N THR A 205 -8.87 4.17 5.72
CA THR A 205 -9.17 4.81 4.42
C THR A 205 -8.79 6.29 4.42
N LEU A 206 -9.14 7.03 5.47
CA LEU A 206 -8.79 8.44 5.59
C LEU A 206 -7.29 8.62 5.86
N ALA A 207 -6.65 7.73 6.63
CA ALA A 207 -5.20 7.74 6.80
C ALA A 207 -4.48 7.58 5.46
N THR A 208 -4.97 6.72 4.57
CA THR A 208 -4.47 6.59 3.20
C THR A 208 -4.60 7.90 2.40
N LEU A 209 -5.71 8.62 2.52
CA LEU A 209 -5.87 9.96 1.90
C LEU A 209 -4.85 10.96 2.46
N PHE A 210 -4.63 10.98 3.77
CA PHE A 210 -3.65 11.85 4.41
C PHE A 210 -2.20 11.45 4.10
N ALA A 211 -1.91 10.16 3.90
CA ALA A 211 -0.63 9.67 3.41
C ALA A 211 -0.32 10.24 2.02
N ALA A 212 -1.28 10.17 1.09
CA ALA A 212 -1.15 10.80 -0.23
C ALA A 212 -0.93 12.33 -0.12
N LYS A 213 -1.61 12.99 0.83
CA LYS A 213 -1.41 14.42 1.09
C LYS A 213 0.00 14.72 1.62
N ALA A 214 0.54 13.87 2.51
CA ALA A 214 1.90 14.00 3.03
C ALA A 214 2.94 13.84 1.91
N LEU A 215 2.73 12.90 0.97
CA LEU A 215 3.57 12.76 -0.21
C LEU A 215 3.61 14.05 -1.03
N MET A 216 2.45 14.67 -1.30
CA MET A 216 2.39 15.98 -1.98
C MET A 216 3.16 17.08 -1.21
N ASP A 217 3.01 17.16 0.11
CA ASP A 217 3.64 18.19 0.93
C ASP A 217 5.16 17.98 1.09
N SER A 218 5.63 16.74 1.02
CA SER A 218 7.05 16.41 1.09
C SER A 218 7.82 16.78 -0.18
N GLY A 219 7.14 16.94 -1.31
CA GLY A 219 7.74 17.30 -2.60
C GLY A 219 8.54 16.18 -3.26
N VAL A 220 8.30 14.92 -2.88
CA VAL A 220 8.86 13.74 -3.53
C VAL A 220 8.28 13.55 -4.94
N SER A 221 9.08 12.95 -5.82
CA SER A 221 8.68 12.63 -7.19
C SER A 221 8.14 11.20 -7.31
N PHE A 222 7.21 11.02 -8.25
CA PHE A 222 6.59 9.74 -8.60
C PHE A 222 6.84 9.42 -10.07
N ASP A 223 6.95 8.13 -10.40
CA ASP A 223 7.03 7.69 -11.80
C ASP A 223 5.68 7.21 -12.34
N ARG A 224 4.78 6.83 -11.43
CA ARG A 224 3.42 6.37 -11.72
C ARG A 224 2.42 7.22 -10.96
N ARG A 225 1.21 7.29 -11.49
CA ARG A 225 0.09 7.94 -10.78
C ARG A 225 -0.33 7.09 -9.61
N ILE A 226 -0.70 7.75 -8.53
CA ILE A 226 -1.32 7.12 -7.38
C ILE A 226 -2.80 7.50 -7.37
N ARG A 227 -3.68 6.50 -7.33
CA ARG A 227 -5.12 6.69 -7.18
C ARG A 227 -5.62 6.15 -5.85
N ILE A 228 -6.29 6.98 -5.08
CA ILE A 228 -6.92 6.56 -3.81
C ILE A 228 -8.43 6.47 -4.03
N VAL A 229 -8.98 5.25 -4.01
CA VAL A 229 -10.40 4.96 -4.23
C VAL A 229 -11.08 4.67 -2.90
N MET A 230 -12.10 5.45 -2.59
CA MET A 230 -12.84 5.40 -1.33
C MET A 230 -14.31 5.08 -1.62
N GLY A 231 -14.67 3.80 -1.49
CA GLY A 231 -16.01 3.31 -1.72
C GLY A 231 -16.89 3.32 -0.48
N ALA A 232 -18.14 2.93 -0.65
CA ALA A 232 -19.04 2.54 0.43
C ALA A 232 -19.67 1.17 0.09
N TYR A 233 -20.15 0.43 1.09
CA TYR A 233 -20.88 -0.85 1.02
C TYR A 233 -20.03 -2.14 1.07
N GLU A 234 -18.78 -2.11 1.57
CA GLU A 234 -17.96 -3.33 1.79
C GLU A 234 -18.65 -4.28 2.77
N ASP A 235 -18.95 -3.73 3.95
CA ASP A 235 -19.40 -4.46 5.14
C ASP A 235 -20.76 -5.13 4.94
N SER A 236 -21.58 -4.52 4.07
CA SER A 236 -22.87 -5.04 3.67
C SER A 236 -23.39 -4.28 2.45
N ASN A 237 -23.95 -5.00 1.49
CA ASN A 237 -24.54 -4.39 0.28
C ASN A 237 -26.08 -4.30 0.37
N PRO A 238 -26.68 -3.28 -0.26
CA PRO A 238 -28.13 -3.17 -0.38
C PRO A 238 -28.72 -4.21 -1.36
N GLY A 239 -27.88 -4.86 -2.15
CA GLY A 239 -28.21 -5.92 -3.11
C GLY A 239 -27.17 -5.95 -4.23
N VAL A 240 -27.25 -6.95 -5.11
CA VAL A 240 -26.31 -7.11 -6.23
C VAL A 240 -27.12 -7.28 -7.52
N PRO A 241 -26.96 -6.40 -8.53
CA PRO A 241 -27.52 -6.59 -9.87
C PRO A 241 -27.13 -7.96 -10.47
N THR A 242 -27.97 -8.50 -11.35
CA THR A 242 -27.67 -9.75 -12.05
C THR A 242 -26.72 -9.52 -13.23
N VAL A 243 -26.07 -10.57 -13.72
CA VAL A 243 -25.29 -10.55 -14.97
C VAL A 243 -26.08 -9.93 -16.13
N GLU A 244 -27.37 -10.27 -16.27
CA GLU A 244 -28.23 -9.76 -17.34
C GLU A 244 -28.40 -8.24 -17.21
N ASP A 245 -28.66 -7.75 -15.99
CA ASP A 245 -28.78 -6.32 -15.71
C ASP A 245 -27.47 -5.55 -15.99
N THR A 246 -26.31 -6.14 -15.69
CA THR A 246 -25.00 -5.54 -15.98
C THR A 246 -24.71 -5.51 -17.48
N LEU A 247 -25.07 -6.56 -18.23
CA LEU A 247 -24.85 -6.65 -19.68
C LEU A 247 -25.83 -5.78 -20.50
N ASP A 248 -27.01 -5.48 -19.97
CA ASP A 248 -27.91 -4.50 -20.60
C ASP A 248 -27.31 -3.08 -20.58
N TYR A 249 -26.44 -2.78 -19.61
CA TYR A 249 -25.71 -1.52 -19.52
C TYR A 249 -24.38 -1.54 -20.31
N MET A 250 -23.66 -2.67 -20.31
CA MET A 250 -22.29 -2.78 -20.83
C MET A 250 -22.14 -3.81 -21.95
N ASP A 251 -21.41 -3.44 -23.01
CA ASP A 251 -21.08 -4.35 -24.11
C ASP A 251 -19.80 -5.16 -23.76
N ILE A 252 -19.95 -6.40 -23.24
CA ILE A 252 -18.84 -7.35 -22.95
C ILE A 252 -19.22 -8.80 -23.35
N PRO A 253 -18.40 -9.52 -24.14
CA PRO A 253 -18.67 -10.93 -24.48
C PRO A 253 -18.25 -11.96 -23.40
N TYR A 254 -17.25 -11.65 -22.58
CA TYR A 254 -16.59 -12.58 -21.63
C TYR A 254 -17.03 -12.42 -20.16
N TYR A 255 -18.20 -11.84 -19.93
CA TYR A 255 -18.75 -11.70 -18.58
C TYR A 255 -19.50 -12.99 -18.18
N THR A 256 -18.75 -14.05 -17.86
CA THR A 256 -19.27 -15.41 -17.62
C THR A 256 -19.76 -15.65 -16.17
N SER A 257 -19.42 -14.75 -15.24
CA SER A 257 -19.82 -14.80 -13.83
C SER A 257 -20.54 -13.52 -13.39
N ASN A 258 -21.27 -13.57 -12.27
CA ASN A 258 -21.88 -12.36 -11.68
C ASN A 258 -20.78 -11.39 -11.23
N PRO A 259 -20.96 -10.07 -11.44
CA PRO A 259 -20.00 -9.12 -10.93
C PRO A 259 -19.84 -9.23 -9.43
N SER A 260 -18.63 -8.97 -8.95
CA SER A 260 -18.43 -8.80 -7.52
C SER A 260 -19.27 -7.63 -7.02
N PHE A 261 -19.39 -7.54 -5.71
CA PHE A 261 -20.02 -6.39 -5.08
C PHE A 261 -19.31 -5.08 -5.51
N TYR A 262 -17.97 -5.03 -5.49
CA TYR A 262 -17.21 -3.83 -5.87
C TYR A 262 -17.35 -3.47 -7.35
N ASP A 263 -17.42 -4.48 -8.21
CA ASP A 263 -17.70 -4.26 -9.63
C ASP A 263 -18.99 -3.51 -9.85
N ASN A 264 -20.05 -3.93 -9.16
CA ASN A 264 -21.41 -3.40 -9.28
C ASN A 264 -21.65 -2.09 -8.53
N TRP A 265 -20.81 -1.73 -7.57
CA TRP A 265 -21.12 -0.62 -6.66
C TRP A 265 -20.00 0.40 -6.47
N SER A 266 -18.80 0.19 -7.01
CA SER A 266 -17.68 1.07 -6.60
C SER A 266 -16.60 1.35 -7.63
N TYR A 267 -16.05 0.42 -8.43
CA TYR A 267 -14.87 0.81 -9.22
C TYR A 267 -14.72 0.10 -10.56
N LYS A 268 -14.41 -1.20 -10.54
CA LYS A 268 -13.92 -1.93 -11.74
C LYS A 268 -14.89 -1.97 -12.91
N SER A 269 -16.07 -2.56 -12.73
CA SER A 269 -16.94 -2.87 -13.87
C SER A 269 -17.73 -1.66 -14.35
N LEU A 270 -18.23 -0.80 -13.46
CA LEU A 270 -19.11 0.30 -13.89
C LEU A 270 -18.40 1.51 -14.50
N ASN A 271 -17.06 1.58 -14.45
CA ASN A 271 -16.35 2.76 -14.95
C ASN A 271 -15.13 2.49 -15.85
N ARG A 272 -14.57 1.27 -15.91
CA ARG A 272 -13.52 0.83 -16.86
C ARG A 272 -12.49 1.93 -17.22
N GLU A 273 -11.99 2.61 -16.19
CA GLU A 273 -11.11 3.77 -16.35
C GLU A 273 -9.69 3.30 -16.65
N GLU A 274 -9.15 2.44 -15.77
CA GLU A 274 -7.79 1.92 -15.83
C GLU A 274 -7.64 0.79 -14.78
N ILE A 275 -6.85 -0.24 -15.08
CA ILE A 275 -6.50 -1.29 -14.11
C ILE A 275 -5.14 -0.95 -13.49
N PRO A 276 -5.00 -0.94 -12.16
CA PRO A 276 -3.71 -0.72 -11.52
C PRO A 276 -2.76 -1.88 -11.76
N ILE A 277 -1.48 -1.58 -11.88
CA ILE A 277 -0.43 -2.62 -11.93
C ILE A 277 -0.09 -3.19 -10.55
N ALA A 278 -0.36 -2.41 -9.50
CA ALA A 278 -0.26 -2.80 -8.11
C ALA A 278 -1.25 -2.00 -7.30
N ALA A 279 -1.80 -2.64 -6.28
CA ALA A 279 -2.73 -2.02 -5.38
C ALA A 279 -2.58 -2.55 -3.95
N TYR A 280 -3.10 -1.79 -3.00
CA TYR A 280 -3.35 -2.31 -1.66
C TYR A 280 -4.69 -1.82 -1.12
N THR A 281 -5.20 -2.51 -0.12
CA THR A 281 -6.28 -2.01 0.73
C THR A 281 -5.76 -1.84 2.15
N SER A 282 -6.22 -0.78 2.82
CA SER A 282 -5.96 -0.57 4.24
C SER A 282 -6.86 -1.42 5.14
N ASP A 283 -7.81 -2.17 4.57
CA ASP A 283 -8.67 -3.11 5.29
C ASP A 283 -7.96 -4.46 5.50
N SER A 284 -6.96 -4.48 6.40
CA SER A 284 -6.54 -5.65 7.18
C SER A 284 -5.49 -5.30 8.26
N ARG A 285 -4.25 -5.76 8.10
CA ARG A 285 -3.14 -5.55 9.04
C ARG A 285 -1.80 -5.50 8.32
N PHE A 286 -0.81 -4.91 8.98
CA PHE A 286 0.59 -4.99 8.61
C PHE A 286 1.24 -6.33 9.08
N PRO A 287 2.41 -6.71 8.54
CA PRO A 287 3.14 -6.04 7.46
C PRO A 287 2.49 -6.23 6.09
N VAL A 288 2.13 -7.44 5.69
CA VAL A 288 1.44 -7.71 4.41
C VAL A 288 0.50 -8.91 4.59
N VAL A 289 -0.74 -8.81 4.11
CA VAL A 289 -1.67 -9.94 4.01
C VAL A 289 -1.78 -10.41 2.57
N VAL A 290 -1.42 -11.67 2.35
CA VAL A 290 -1.32 -12.27 1.00
C VAL A 290 -2.53 -13.12 0.61
N GLY A 291 -3.38 -13.47 1.59
CA GLY A 291 -4.49 -14.37 1.37
C GLY A 291 -5.19 -14.82 2.66
N ASN A 292 -6.15 -15.72 2.50
CA ASN A 292 -6.94 -16.33 3.55
C ASN A 292 -6.43 -17.73 3.92
N SER A 293 -6.06 -17.86 5.19
CA SER A 293 -5.54 -19.10 5.79
C SER A 293 -6.66 -20.08 6.18
N LYS A 294 -6.39 -21.38 6.08
CA LYS A 294 -7.33 -22.45 6.47
C LYS A 294 -7.10 -22.90 7.90
N ALA A 295 -8.17 -23.19 8.65
CA ALA A 295 -8.09 -23.52 10.07
C ALA A 295 -8.23 -25.03 10.35
N SER A 296 -7.59 -25.47 11.44
CA SER A 296 -7.83 -26.74 12.13
C SER A 296 -7.76 -26.50 13.64
N THR A 297 -8.43 -27.35 14.44
CA THR A 297 -8.46 -27.19 15.89
C THR A 297 -8.45 -28.54 16.59
N PRO A 298 -7.33 -29.30 16.54
CA PRO A 298 -7.17 -30.47 17.39
C PRO A 298 -7.19 -30.08 18.88
N THR A 299 -7.44 -31.06 19.74
CA THR A 299 -7.35 -30.90 21.19
C THR A 299 -6.08 -31.59 21.70
N VAL A 300 -5.22 -30.83 22.37
CA VAL A 300 -4.08 -31.36 23.12
C VAL A 300 -4.60 -31.96 24.41
N TYR A 301 -4.49 -33.29 24.54
CA TYR A 301 -5.04 -34.06 25.65
C TYR A 301 -3.95 -34.68 26.53
N MET A 302 -4.10 -34.57 27.85
CA MET A 302 -3.37 -35.40 28.81
C MET A 302 -4.26 -35.78 30.00
N ASN A 303 -4.18 -37.03 30.43
CA ASN A 303 -4.88 -37.49 31.63
C ASN A 303 -4.04 -37.24 32.89
N LEU A 304 -4.54 -36.36 33.76
CA LEU A 304 -3.92 -35.96 35.03
C LEU A 304 -4.55 -36.67 36.25
N TRP A 305 -5.44 -37.66 36.05
CA TRP A 305 -6.20 -38.30 37.13
C TRP A 305 -5.33 -38.86 38.26
N ASP A 306 -4.15 -39.39 37.93
CA ASP A 306 -3.20 -39.95 38.90
C ASP A 306 -2.57 -38.88 39.83
N ASP A 307 -2.75 -37.60 39.52
CA ASP A 307 -2.28 -36.49 40.35
C ASP A 307 -3.28 -36.07 41.42
N THR A 308 -4.56 -36.44 41.33
CA THR A 308 -5.66 -35.97 42.22
C THR A 308 -5.43 -36.19 43.72
N ALA A 309 -4.52 -37.09 44.09
CA ALA A 309 -4.14 -37.34 45.49
C ALA A 309 -2.91 -36.55 45.96
N LYS A 310 -2.26 -35.79 45.07
CA LYS A 310 -1.00 -35.07 45.32
C LYS A 310 -1.29 -33.59 45.64
N PRO A 311 -0.47 -32.94 46.47
CA PRO A 311 -0.48 -31.48 46.56
C PRO A 311 -0.28 -30.83 45.18
N TYR A 312 -0.86 -29.65 44.99
CA TYR A 312 -0.78 -28.84 43.77
C TYR A 312 -1.36 -29.49 42.52
N HIS A 313 -2.18 -30.55 42.64
CA HIS A 313 -2.94 -31.04 41.48
C HIS A 313 -3.95 -30.00 41.01
N LEU A 314 -4.25 -30.03 39.72
CA LEU A 314 -5.16 -29.07 39.11
C LEU A 314 -6.61 -29.34 39.56
N ILE A 315 -7.28 -28.29 40.04
CA ILE A 315 -8.70 -28.29 40.43
C ILE A 315 -9.53 -27.69 39.30
N SER A 316 -9.08 -26.56 38.76
CA SER A 316 -9.71 -25.90 37.62
C SER A 316 -8.65 -25.15 36.81
N ALA A 317 -8.91 -25.00 35.51
CA ALA A 317 -8.11 -24.16 34.63
C ALA A 317 -8.99 -23.56 33.55
N GLY A 318 -8.94 -22.24 33.39
CA GLY A 318 -9.72 -21.54 32.38
C GLY A 318 -9.02 -20.31 31.85
N ALA A 319 -9.37 -19.93 30.62
CA ALA A 319 -8.76 -18.79 29.92
C ALA A 319 -9.81 -17.81 29.39
N ASN A 320 -9.40 -16.55 29.25
CA ASN A 320 -10.16 -15.51 28.55
C ASN A 320 -9.17 -14.44 28.06
N VAL A 321 -9.63 -13.22 27.78
CA VAL A 321 -8.81 -12.07 27.44
C VAL A 321 -8.36 -11.29 28.67
N THR A 322 -7.24 -10.59 28.53
CA THR A 322 -6.69 -9.73 29.59
C THR A 322 -7.68 -8.64 30.01
N GLU A 323 -7.62 -8.25 31.29
CA GLU A 323 -8.34 -7.11 31.82
C GLU A 323 -7.34 -5.98 32.05
N ARG A 324 -7.67 -4.74 31.68
CA ARG A 324 -6.79 -3.58 31.86
C ARG A 324 -7.32 -2.66 32.96
N GLU A 325 -6.47 -2.36 33.95
CA GLU A 325 -6.79 -1.37 34.97
C GLU A 325 -7.09 -0.01 34.31
N GLY A 326 -8.18 0.63 34.72
CA GLY A 326 -8.65 1.89 34.11
C GLY A 326 -9.46 1.74 32.82
N ASP A 327 -9.49 0.54 32.21
CA ASP A 327 -10.16 0.28 30.94
C ASP A 327 -11.09 -0.94 31.03
N PRO A 328 -12.34 -0.76 31.50
CA PRO A 328 -13.28 -1.86 31.69
C PRO A 328 -13.89 -2.37 30.37
N THR A 329 -13.66 -1.70 29.24
CA THR A 329 -14.23 -2.07 27.94
C THR A 329 -13.34 -3.02 27.15
N LEU A 330 -12.06 -3.18 27.50
CA LEU A 330 -11.14 -4.11 26.81
C LEU A 330 -11.73 -5.53 26.63
N LYS A 331 -12.45 -6.03 27.63
CA LYS A 331 -13.12 -7.34 27.57
C LYS A 331 -14.16 -7.47 26.45
N ASP A 332 -14.69 -6.38 25.91
CA ASP A 332 -15.72 -6.39 24.86
C ASP A 332 -15.15 -6.83 23.51
N ILE A 333 -13.82 -6.83 23.35
CA ILE A 333 -13.11 -7.32 22.16
C ILE A 333 -13.46 -8.78 21.81
N VAL A 334 -13.86 -9.59 22.80
CA VAL A 334 -14.32 -10.98 22.58
C VAL A 334 -15.59 -11.06 21.74
N HIS A 335 -16.32 -9.96 21.59
CA HIS A 335 -17.53 -9.87 20.79
C HIS A 335 -17.28 -9.34 19.38
N GLY A 336 -16.01 -9.15 18.97
CA GLY A 336 -15.64 -8.81 17.60
C GLY A 336 -15.76 -9.97 16.61
N SER A 337 -15.34 -9.73 15.37
CA SER A 337 -15.51 -10.67 14.25
C SER A 337 -14.55 -11.87 14.25
N THR A 338 -13.55 -11.89 15.12
CA THR A 338 -12.58 -13.00 15.24
C THR A 338 -12.50 -13.56 16.65
N SER A 339 -11.84 -14.70 16.78
CA SER A 339 -11.45 -15.27 18.06
C SER A 339 -10.16 -14.66 18.59
N GLN A 340 -10.11 -14.52 19.90
CA GLN A 340 -8.96 -13.99 20.63
C GLN A 340 -8.12 -15.13 21.18
N ILE A 341 -6.82 -14.88 21.25
CA ILE A 341 -5.84 -15.71 21.93
C ILE A 341 -5.98 -15.46 23.43
N ALA A 342 -5.82 -16.54 24.20
CA ALA A 342 -5.82 -16.49 25.66
C ALA A 342 -4.77 -15.51 26.19
N SER A 343 -5.23 -14.31 26.54
CA SER A 343 -4.43 -13.23 27.14
C SER A 343 -4.67 -13.13 28.65
N LYS A 344 -5.59 -13.93 29.20
CA LYS A 344 -5.80 -14.20 30.63
C LYS A 344 -5.97 -15.69 30.87
N ALA A 345 -5.36 -16.21 31.94
CA ALA A 345 -5.56 -17.59 32.38
C ALA A 345 -5.60 -17.66 33.91
N VAL A 346 -6.44 -18.55 34.43
CA VAL A 346 -6.56 -18.81 35.87
C VAL A 346 -6.42 -20.30 36.11
N PHE A 347 -5.50 -20.67 37.00
CA PHE A 347 -5.26 -22.04 37.45
C PHE A 347 -5.52 -22.12 38.95
N GLU A 348 -6.35 -23.07 39.36
CA GLU A 348 -6.56 -23.38 40.78
C GLU A 348 -5.89 -24.72 41.08
N LEU A 349 -4.90 -24.68 41.99
CA LEU A 349 -4.11 -25.84 42.38
C LEU A 349 -4.44 -26.20 43.83
N GLN A 350 -4.66 -27.48 44.11
CA GLN A 350 -4.93 -27.92 45.49
C GLN A 350 -3.78 -27.53 46.42
N ALA A 351 -4.08 -26.83 47.50
CA ALA A 351 -3.06 -26.41 48.45
C ALA A 351 -2.41 -27.62 49.14
N SER A 352 -1.11 -27.51 49.45
CA SER A 352 -0.43 -28.43 50.34
C SER A 352 -1.03 -28.35 51.74
N PRO A 353 -1.12 -29.48 52.47
CA PRO A 353 -1.52 -29.46 53.88
C PRO A 353 -0.51 -28.72 54.79
N TYR A 354 0.67 -28.37 54.26
CA TYR A 354 1.70 -27.61 54.96
C TYR A 354 1.72 -26.16 54.45
N ALA A 355 1.32 -25.22 55.30
CA ALA A 355 1.24 -23.80 54.93
C ALA A 355 2.57 -23.23 54.42
N GLU A 356 3.69 -23.59 55.05
CA GLU A 356 5.04 -23.16 54.64
C GLU A 356 5.35 -23.59 53.19
N ALA A 357 4.89 -24.77 52.76
CA ALA A 357 5.10 -25.22 51.38
C ALA A 357 4.27 -24.39 50.37
N ASN A 358 3.08 -23.94 50.75
CA ASN A 358 2.28 -23.04 49.90
C ASN A 358 2.93 -21.66 49.78
N GLU A 359 3.50 -21.14 50.86
CA GLU A 359 4.29 -19.90 50.84
C GLU A 359 5.54 -20.03 49.95
N GLU A 360 6.25 -21.16 50.03
CA GLU A 360 7.40 -21.45 49.18
C GLU A 360 7.01 -21.60 47.69
N PHE A 361 5.92 -22.31 47.38
CA PHE A 361 5.42 -22.44 46.01
C PHE A 361 5.08 -21.08 45.40
N ILE A 362 4.35 -20.23 46.14
CA ILE A 362 4.01 -18.88 45.72
C ILE A 362 5.29 -18.05 45.50
N ALA A 363 6.26 -18.14 46.41
CA ALA A 363 7.52 -17.44 46.27
C ALA A 363 8.32 -17.88 45.04
N SER A 364 8.29 -19.17 44.68
CA SER A 364 8.90 -19.68 43.44
C SER A 364 8.22 -19.13 42.19
N VAL A 365 6.89 -19.06 42.17
CA VAL A 365 6.14 -18.41 41.07
C VAL A 365 6.54 -16.94 40.94
N GLU A 366 6.54 -16.19 42.05
CA GLU A 366 6.92 -14.77 42.07
C GLU A 366 8.37 -14.57 41.64
N ALA A 367 9.29 -15.43 42.07
CA ALA A 367 10.69 -15.39 41.69
C ALA A 367 10.88 -15.63 40.19
N ALA A 368 10.24 -16.67 39.64
CA ALA A 368 10.29 -16.97 38.21
C ALA A 368 9.66 -15.83 37.38
N ALA A 369 8.52 -15.29 37.79
CA ALA A 369 7.91 -14.14 37.11
C ALA A 369 8.78 -12.88 37.19
N THR A 370 9.42 -12.61 38.34
CA THR A 370 10.35 -11.49 38.51
C THR A 370 11.58 -11.62 37.61
N GLU A 371 12.17 -12.82 37.51
CA GLU A 371 13.31 -13.09 36.62
C GLU A 371 12.97 -12.81 35.15
N ARG A 372 11.71 -13.05 34.75
CA ARG A 372 11.20 -12.79 33.40
C ARG A 372 10.68 -11.37 33.19
N GLY A 373 10.79 -10.48 34.18
CA GLY A 373 10.32 -9.10 34.09
C GLY A 373 8.79 -8.94 34.11
N TRP A 374 8.05 -9.93 34.59
CA TRP A 374 6.59 -9.85 34.75
C TRP A 374 6.18 -9.33 36.13
N LEU A 375 7.15 -9.18 37.05
CA LEU A 375 7.02 -8.53 38.34
C LEU A 375 8.26 -7.67 38.65
N PRO A 376 8.12 -6.56 39.41
CA PRO A 376 6.86 -5.99 39.92
C PRO A 376 6.09 -5.22 38.84
N THR A 377 4.78 -5.08 39.02
CA THR A 377 3.90 -4.29 38.15
C THR A 377 4.19 -2.79 38.25
N ALA A 378 4.14 -2.05 37.13
CA ALA A 378 4.18 -0.60 37.18
C ALA A 378 2.92 -0.03 37.86
N GLU A 379 3.02 1.16 38.42
CA GLU A 379 1.88 1.81 39.08
C GLU A 379 0.77 2.11 38.06
N GLY A 380 -0.44 1.58 38.29
CA GLY A 380 -1.59 1.77 37.41
C GLY A 380 -1.74 0.74 36.28
N GLU A 381 -0.90 -0.30 36.23
CA GLU A 381 -1.01 -1.41 35.28
C GLU A 381 -1.62 -2.66 35.92
N THR A 382 -2.31 -3.48 35.12
CA THR A 382 -2.77 -4.79 35.55
C THR A 382 -1.58 -5.68 35.90
N ALA A 383 -1.63 -6.33 37.07
CA ALA A 383 -0.62 -7.33 37.43
C ALA A 383 -0.63 -8.51 36.45
N LYS A 384 0.52 -8.74 35.80
CA LYS A 384 0.68 -9.84 34.84
C LYS A 384 0.66 -11.20 35.51
N VAL A 385 1.12 -11.29 36.75
CA VAL A 385 1.08 -12.52 37.56
C VAL A 385 0.54 -12.20 38.95
N SER A 386 -0.37 -13.05 39.44
CA SER A 386 -0.81 -13.07 40.82
C SER A 386 -0.94 -14.51 41.30
N ALA A 387 -0.31 -14.85 42.42
CA ALA A 387 -0.39 -16.17 43.05
C ALA A 387 -0.80 -16.00 44.52
N VAL A 388 -1.96 -16.53 44.90
CA VAL A 388 -2.50 -16.38 46.25
C VAL A 388 -3.01 -17.69 46.81
N TYR A 389 -2.79 -17.91 48.11
CA TYR A 389 -3.45 -19.00 48.82
C TYR A 389 -4.86 -18.56 49.25
N ASP A 390 -5.87 -19.09 48.57
CA ASP A 390 -7.28 -18.90 48.90
C ASP A 390 -7.70 -19.92 49.95
N THR A 391 -7.83 -19.46 51.20
CA THR A 391 -8.22 -20.30 52.33
C THR A 391 -9.65 -20.81 52.27
N GLU A 392 -10.54 -20.17 51.51
CA GLU A 392 -11.93 -20.64 51.38
C GLU A 392 -12.02 -21.78 50.38
N LYS A 393 -11.22 -21.72 49.30
CA LYS A 393 -11.12 -22.79 48.30
C LYS A 393 -10.15 -23.90 48.67
N ASP A 394 -9.29 -23.67 49.68
CA ASP A 394 -8.16 -24.55 50.01
C ASP A 394 -7.25 -24.78 48.79
N ALA A 395 -6.97 -23.71 48.05
CA ALA A 395 -6.28 -23.75 46.77
C ALA A 395 -5.26 -22.60 46.64
N VAL A 396 -4.17 -22.84 45.94
CA VAL A 396 -3.32 -21.79 45.38
C VAL A 396 -3.92 -21.37 44.04
N VAL A 397 -4.33 -20.11 43.94
CA VAL A 397 -4.93 -19.53 42.73
C VAL A 397 -3.86 -18.72 42.01
N LEU A 398 -3.49 -19.18 40.82
CA LEU A 398 -2.56 -18.49 39.92
C LEU A 398 -3.36 -17.81 38.81
N THR A 399 -3.24 -16.49 38.70
CA THR A 399 -3.83 -15.68 37.62
C THR A 399 -2.70 -15.08 36.79
N ILE A 400 -2.80 -15.28 35.48
CA ILE A 400 -1.90 -14.76 34.48
C ILE A 400 -2.69 -13.79 33.61
N ASN A 401 -2.15 -12.59 33.42
CA ASN A 401 -2.60 -11.62 32.44
C ASN A 401 -1.43 -11.29 31.52
N THR A 402 -1.75 -10.99 30.27
CA THR A 402 -0.80 -10.44 29.29
C THR A 402 -1.18 -8.99 29.01
N ASP A 403 -0.33 -8.28 28.28
CA ASP A 403 -0.49 -6.83 28.07
C ASP A 403 -1.56 -6.49 27.03
N VAL A 404 -1.74 -7.37 26.04
CA VAL A 404 -2.55 -7.12 24.84
C VAL A 404 -3.38 -8.35 24.49
N ALA A 405 -4.64 -8.14 24.15
CA ALA A 405 -5.49 -9.15 23.51
C ALA A 405 -5.15 -9.22 22.02
N MET A 406 -4.73 -10.40 21.57
CA MET A 406 -4.31 -10.64 20.19
C MET A 406 -5.24 -11.65 19.52
N GLU A 407 -5.52 -11.46 18.24
CA GLU A 407 -6.37 -12.38 17.47
C GLU A 407 -5.59 -13.57 16.90
N MET A 408 -6.32 -14.64 16.57
CA MET A 408 -5.88 -15.51 15.48
C MET A 408 -6.14 -14.79 14.15
N PRO A 409 -5.14 -14.67 13.25
CA PRO A 409 -4.11 -15.67 12.97
C PRO A 409 -2.68 -15.27 13.36
N THR A 410 -2.50 -14.23 14.18
CA THR A 410 -1.20 -13.61 14.46
C THR A 410 -0.71 -13.81 15.91
N PRO A 411 -0.61 -15.06 16.40
CA PRO A 411 -0.21 -15.33 17.78
C PRO A 411 1.20 -14.87 18.14
N GLN A 412 2.09 -14.75 17.16
CA GLN A 412 3.47 -14.31 17.36
C GLN A 412 3.60 -12.87 17.90
N TYR A 413 2.61 -12.01 17.67
CA TYR A 413 2.62 -10.63 18.16
C TYR A 413 2.11 -10.49 19.59
N GLY A 414 1.58 -11.56 20.16
CA GLY A 414 1.07 -11.60 21.52
C GLY A 414 1.89 -12.48 22.45
N LYS A 415 1.34 -12.68 23.64
CA LYS A 415 1.78 -13.68 24.62
C LYS A 415 0.58 -14.56 24.94
N ASN A 416 0.82 -15.82 25.29
CA ASN A 416 -0.27 -16.72 25.65
C ASN A 416 -0.29 -17.01 27.15
N ALA A 417 -1.35 -16.57 27.83
CA ALA A 417 -1.49 -16.72 29.29
C ALA A 417 -1.51 -18.18 29.75
N VAL A 418 -1.94 -19.12 28.89
CA VAL A 418 -1.89 -20.56 29.21
C VAL A 418 -0.44 -21.06 29.19
N VAL A 419 0.34 -20.68 28.17
CA VAL A 419 1.77 -21.03 28.06
C VAL A 419 2.53 -20.50 29.28
N TRP A 420 2.33 -19.23 29.63
CA TRP A 420 2.96 -18.62 30.80
C TRP A 420 2.57 -19.26 32.13
N GLY A 421 1.28 -19.56 32.31
CA GLY A 421 0.81 -20.24 33.52
C GLY A 421 1.44 -21.62 33.68
N MET A 422 1.51 -22.38 32.59
CA MET A 422 2.16 -23.70 32.59
C MET A 422 3.67 -23.58 32.85
N TYR A 423 4.36 -22.58 32.29
CA TYR A 423 5.76 -22.31 32.61
C TYR A 423 5.97 -22.05 34.12
N LEU A 424 5.20 -21.14 34.71
CA LEU A 424 5.35 -20.79 36.13
C LEU A 424 5.00 -21.96 37.06
N ILE A 425 4.00 -22.76 36.70
CA ILE A 425 3.68 -24.01 37.40
C ILE A 425 4.86 -24.98 37.32
N SER A 426 5.50 -25.09 36.15
CA SER A 426 6.65 -25.98 35.97
C SER A 426 7.81 -25.59 36.88
N GLU A 427 8.20 -24.31 36.89
CA GLU A 427 9.28 -23.79 37.73
C GLU A 427 8.98 -24.01 39.22
N ALA A 428 7.78 -23.64 39.66
CA ALA A 428 7.39 -23.76 41.06
C ALA A 428 7.34 -25.22 41.54
N LEU A 429 6.83 -26.15 40.73
CA LEU A 429 6.90 -27.58 41.04
C LEU A 429 8.35 -28.10 41.05
N GLY A 430 9.19 -27.63 40.12
CA GLY A 430 10.60 -27.99 40.04
C GLY A 430 11.40 -27.57 41.28
N ASP A 431 11.17 -26.37 41.79
CA ASP A 431 11.77 -25.86 43.03
C ASP A 431 11.35 -26.68 44.27
N GLN A 432 10.15 -27.25 44.24
CA GLN A 432 9.67 -28.19 45.26
C GLN A 432 10.26 -29.61 45.08
N GLY A 433 11.12 -29.82 44.08
CA GLY A 433 11.76 -31.10 43.77
C GLY A 433 10.84 -32.10 43.07
N ILE A 434 9.72 -31.65 42.50
CA ILE A 434 8.75 -32.49 41.77
C ILE A 434 9.19 -32.58 40.29
N THR A 435 9.34 -33.81 39.79
CA THR A 435 9.74 -34.08 38.40
C THR A 435 8.57 -34.55 37.54
N ALA A 436 8.74 -34.61 36.23
CA ALA A 436 7.76 -35.17 35.29
C ALA A 436 7.46 -36.67 35.54
N GLU A 437 8.37 -37.40 36.19
CA GLU A 437 8.11 -38.78 36.64
C GLU A 437 7.19 -38.82 37.88
N ASP A 438 7.23 -37.77 38.69
CA ASP A 438 6.46 -37.68 39.94
C ASP A 438 5.02 -37.20 39.70
N MET A 439 4.77 -36.35 38.69
CA MET A 439 3.48 -35.69 38.48
C MET A 439 3.18 -35.43 36.99
N LYS A 440 1.96 -35.76 36.55
CA LYS A 440 1.53 -35.56 35.15
C LYS A 440 1.33 -34.09 34.81
N LEU A 441 0.86 -33.27 35.74
CA LEU A 441 0.79 -31.82 35.56
C LEU A 441 2.18 -31.23 35.31
N LYS A 442 3.22 -31.73 36.01
CA LYS A 442 4.60 -31.32 35.77
C LYS A 442 5.06 -31.71 34.38
N GLN A 443 4.76 -32.94 33.93
CA GLN A 443 5.05 -33.39 32.56
C GLN A 443 4.37 -32.50 31.51
N ALA A 444 3.08 -32.18 31.70
CA ALA A 444 2.34 -31.30 30.80
C ALA A 444 2.93 -29.88 30.75
N ALA A 445 3.26 -29.34 31.93
CA ALA A 445 3.84 -28.02 32.09
C ALA A 445 5.23 -27.92 31.44
N ASP A 446 6.08 -28.94 31.63
CA ASP A 446 7.38 -29.05 30.95
C ASP A 446 7.23 -29.12 29.43
N GLY A 447 6.30 -29.92 28.93
CA GLY A 447 6.09 -30.08 27.49
C GLY A 447 5.59 -28.80 26.81
N ILE A 448 4.58 -28.13 27.39
CA ILE A 448 4.11 -26.84 26.84
C ILE A 448 5.22 -25.80 26.88
N THR A 449 6.01 -25.75 27.97
CA THR A 449 7.16 -24.85 28.07
C THR A 449 8.19 -25.15 26.98
N ALA A 450 8.53 -26.43 26.77
CA ALA A 450 9.50 -26.83 25.75
C ALA A 450 9.04 -26.49 24.33
N LEU A 451 7.74 -26.59 24.03
CA LEU A 451 7.22 -26.36 22.68
C LEU A 451 6.93 -24.88 22.38
N PHE A 452 6.60 -24.07 23.39
CA PHE A 452 6.19 -22.67 23.20
C PHE A 452 7.10 -21.62 23.85
N PHE A 453 8.00 -22.00 24.77
CA PHE A 453 8.74 -21.05 25.57
C PHE A 453 10.18 -21.49 25.87
N GLN A 454 11.06 -21.35 24.88
CA GLN A 454 12.49 -21.61 25.03
C GLN A 454 13.31 -20.31 25.05
N ASN A 455 14.42 -20.32 25.79
CA ASN A 455 15.37 -19.20 25.84
C ASN A 455 14.72 -17.84 26.12
N TYR A 456 13.69 -17.82 26.96
CA TYR A 456 12.98 -16.59 27.34
C TYR A 456 12.15 -15.95 26.20
N THR A 457 11.81 -16.71 25.14
CA THR A 457 11.11 -16.20 23.95
C THR A 457 9.98 -17.15 23.49
N GLU A 458 8.84 -16.59 23.11
CA GLU A 458 7.71 -17.32 22.50
C GLU A 458 7.58 -17.11 20.98
N GLY A 459 7.99 -15.94 20.45
CA GLY A 459 7.62 -15.43 19.12
C GLY A 459 7.52 -16.47 18.00
N GLU A 460 8.64 -17.03 17.54
CA GLU A 460 8.64 -18.05 16.48
C GLU A 460 8.21 -19.45 16.95
N ALA A 461 8.02 -19.67 18.25
CA ALA A 461 7.42 -20.92 18.73
C ALA A 461 5.97 -21.05 18.21
N TYR A 462 5.30 -19.93 17.98
CA TYR A 462 3.96 -19.88 17.40
C TYR A 462 3.90 -20.19 15.90
N ILE A 463 5.04 -20.33 15.22
CA ILE A 463 5.12 -20.95 13.88
C ILE A 463 5.70 -22.38 13.92
N GLY A 464 5.83 -22.95 15.12
CA GLY A 464 6.27 -24.32 15.34
C GLY A 464 7.79 -24.52 15.32
N ARG A 465 8.59 -23.47 15.58
CA ARG A 465 10.06 -23.54 15.57
C ARG A 465 10.64 -24.62 16.51
N TYR A 466 9.93 -24.97 17.58
CA TYR A 466 10.35 -26.00 18.53
C TYR A 466 9.57 -27.31 18.40
N MET A 467 8.81 -27.48 17.32
CA MET A 467 7.93 -28.64 17.07
C MET A 467 8.45 -29.54 15.94
N GLY A 468 9.77 -29.54 15.70
CA GLY A 468 10.42 -30.41 14.72
C GLY A 468 10.12 -30.09 13.25
N ILE A 469 9.38 -29.01 12.96
CA ILE A 469 9.10 -28.57 11.60
C ILE A 469 10.43 -28.22 10.91
N PRO A 470 10.69 -28.72 9.69
CA PRO A 470 11.86 -28.32 8.90
C PRO A 470 11.93 -26.80 8.72
N GLU A 471 13.13 -26.22 8.79
CA GLU A 471 13.31 -24.76 8.78
C GLU A 471 12.73 -24.10 7.53
N ASN A 472 12.88 -24.74 6.36
CA ASN A 472 12.32 -24.28 5.09
C ASN A 472 10.79 -24.42 4.98
N LEU A 473 10.13 -24.99 5.98
CA LEU A 473 8.67 -25.13 6.08
C LEU A 473 8.06 -24.26 7.19
N LEU A 474 8.87 -23.57 8.01
CA LEU A 474 8.35 -22.59 8.98
C LEU A 474 7.74 -21.38 8.25
N ARG A 475 8.44 -20.90 7.22
CA ARG A 475 8.02 -19.83 6.32
C ARG A 475 8.14 -20.28 4.87
N ASN A 476 7.28 -19.77 4.00
CA ASN A 476 7.43 -19.90 2.57
C ASN A 476 8.76 -19.25 2.13
N PRO A 477 9.60 -19.92 1.32
CA PRO A 477 10.92 -19.42 0.97
C PRO A 477 10.90 -18.19 0.08
N ASP A 478 9.87 -18.00 -0.74
CA ASP A 478 9.79 -16.89 -1.70
C ASP A 478 9.27 -15.63 -1.00
N SER A 479 8.12 -15.71 -0.34
CA SER A 479 7.48 -14.55 0.32
C SER A 479 7.80 -14.35 1.80
N GLY A 480 8.44 -15.32 2.46
CA GLY A 480 8.59 -15.32 3.91
C GLY A 480 7.27 -15.52 4.69
N VAL A 481 6.15 -15.86 4.03
CA VAL A 481 4.85 -16.05 4.70
C VAL A 481 4.93 -17.19 5.72
N ALA A 482 4.43 -16.98 6.94
CA ALA A 482 4.32 -18.08 7.91
C ALA A 482 3.37 -19.18 7.42
N ASN A 483 3.90 -20.40 7.26
CA ASN A 483 3.16 -21.52 6.69
C ASN A 483 2.16 -22.14 7.68
N LEU A 484 2.52 -22.20 8.96
CA LEU A 484 1.63 -22.61 10.05
C LEU A 484 1.69 -21.60 11.19
N THR A 485 0.54 -21.28 11.78
CA THR A 485 0.47 -20.55 13.05
C THR A 485 -0.31 -21.35 14.08
N PHE A 486 0.13 -21.31 15.34
CA PHE A 486 -0.40 -22.11 16.45
C PHE A 486 -0.82 -21.22 17.61
N ALA A 487 -1.94 -21.53 18.28
CA ALA A 487 -2.29 -20.92 19.55
C ALA A 487 -3.08 -21.88 20.44
N LEU A 488 -2.55 -22.15 21.64
CA LEU A 488 -3.33 -22.82 22.69
C LEU A 488 -4.46 -21.88 23.14
N MET A 489 -5.69 -22.38 23.23
CA MET A 489 -6.84 -21.57 23.59
C MET A 489 -7.00 -20.31 22.69
N GLY A 490 -6.66 -20.42 21.40
CA GLY A 490 -6.83 -19.35 20.38
C GLY A 490 -8.27 -19.01 19.97
N GLY A 491 -9.25 -19.49 20.74
CA GLY A 491 -10.66 -19.57 20.38
C GLY A 491 -11.60 -18.73 21.23
N ILE A 492 -11.08 -17.79 22.03
CA ILE A 492 -11.89 -17.03 22.97
C ILE A 492 -12.80 -16.07 22.18
N GLN A 493 -14.10 -16.33 22.20
CA GLN A 493 -15.09 -15.50 21.49
C GLN A 493 -16.45 -15.56 22.19
N GLY A 494 -17.16 -14.43 22.23
CA GLY A 494 -18.56 -14.35 22.60
C GLY A 494 -18.87 -14.48 24.09
N THR A 495 -17.88 -14.52 24.98
CA THR A 495 -18.10 -14.75 26.42
C THR A 495 -17.13 -13.97 27.31
N TYR A 496 -17.65 -13.46 28.44
CA TYR A 496 -16.85 -12.89 29.53
C TYR A 496 -16.43 -13.94 30.58
N ASP A 497 -17.03 -15.12 30.56
CA ASP A 497 -16.70 -16.20 31.49
C ASP A 497 -15.40 -16.89 31.07
N LEU A 498 -14.64 -17.41 32.03
CA LEU A 498 -13.47 -18.22 31.73
C LEU A 498 -13.89 -19.48 30.94
N VAL A 499 -13.25 -19.70 29.80
CA VAL A 499 -13.41 -20.92 29.01
C VAL A 499 -12.53 -22.00 29.63
N SER A 500 -13.15 -23.05 30.18
CA SER A 500 -12.43 -24.16 30.83
C SER A 500 -11.68 -25.02 29.82
N PHE A 501 -10.48 -25.47 30.20
CA PHE A 501 -9.67 -26.45 29.47
C PHE A 501 -9.19 -27.60 30.37
N TYR A 502 -9.86 -27.78 31.51
CA TYR A 502 -9.64 -28.90 32.42
C TYR A 502 -10.96 -29.41 32.99
N ASP A 503 -11.11 -30.74 33.02
CA ASP A 503 -12.24 -31.42 33.65
C ASP A 503 -11.79 -32.16 34.92
N PRO A 504 -12.16 -31.65 36.12
CA PRO A 504 -11.79 -32.30 37.38
C PRO A 504 -12.52 -33.63 37.63
N GLU A 505 -13.63 -33.91 36.95
CA GLU A 505 -14.35 -35.18 37.13
C GLU A 505 -13.66 -36.36 36.45
N THR A 506 -12.86 -36.08 35.43
CA THR A 506 -12.12 -37.08 34.64
C THR A 506 -10.60 -36.93 34.75
N GLY A 507 -10.12 -35.79 35.26
CA GLY A 507 -8.71 -35.42 35.26
C GLY A 507 -8.19 -35.05 33.86
N ALA A 508 -9.09 -34.82 32.90
CA ALA A 508 -8.71 -34.51 31.52
C ALA A 508 -8.24 -33.06 31.39
N LEU A 509 -6.97 -32.88 31.04
CA LEU A 509 -6.47 -31.62 30.50
C LEU A 509 -6.74 -31.62 29.00
N GLU A 510 -7.61 -30.72 28.55
CA GLU A 510 -8.14 -30.65 27.18
C GLU A 510 -7.94 -29.23 26.65
N ILE A 511 -6.80 -28.98 26.00
CA ILE A 511 -6.44 -27.65 25.51
C ILE A 511 -6.63 -27.61 23.99
N PRO A 512 -7.67 -26.93 23.46
CA PRO A 512 -7.78 -26.64 22.04
C PRO A 512 -6.52 -25.96 21.49
N LEU A 513 -5.95 -26.53 20.43
CA LEU A 513 -4.83 -25.97 19.68
C LEU A 513 -5.36 -25.42 18.36
N TYR A 514 -5.47 -24.10 18.27
CA TYR A 514 -5.89 -23.43 17.04
C TYR A 514 -4.72 -23.37 16.09
N VAL A 515 -4.92 -23.88 14.88
CA VAL A 515 -3.89 -23.95 13.85
C VAL A 515 -4.42 -23.34 12.57
N ARG A 516 -3.59 -22.55 11.90
CA ARG A 516 -3.89 -22.06 10.55
C ARG A 516 -2.77 -22.35 9.59
N SER A 517 -3.11 -22.61 8.33
CA SER A 517 -2.16 -22.99 7.28
C SER A 517 -2.23 -22.06 6.07
N MET A 518 -1.04 -21.72 5.57
CA MET A 518 -0.76 -21.06 4.29
C MET A 518 0.09 -21.93 3.34
N HIS A 519 0.39 -23.19 3.70
CA HIS A 519 1.03 -24.12 2.77
C HIS A 519 0.24 -24.25 1.46
N THR A 520 0.94 -24.28 0.32
CA THR A 520 0.33 -24.41 -1.01
C THR A 520 0.37 -25.81 -1.59
N ASN A 521 0.92 -26.79 -0.85
CA ASN A 521 0.91 -28.18 -1.27
C ASN A 521 0.75 -29.16 -0.09
N ALA A 522 0.16 -30.32 -0.40
CA ALA A 522 -0.14 -31.34 0.60
C ALA A 522 1.11 -32.00 1.20
N GLN A 523 2.20 -32.12 0.44
CA GLN A 523 3.41 -32.79 0.92
C GLN A 523 4.04 -32.02 2.07
N ASP A 524 4.22 -30.72 1.90
CA ASP A 524 4.83 -29.84 2.88
C ASP A 524 3.92 -29.68 4.10
N TYR A 525 2.61 -29.49 3.86
CA TYR A 525 1.62 -29.47 4.94
C TYR A 525 1.68 -30.74 5.80
N ASN A 526 1.62 -31.92 5.17
CA ASN A 526 1.65 -33.21 5.88
C ASN A 526 2.95 -33.39 6.64
N THR A 527 4.09 -33.02 6.04
CA THR A 527 5.40 -33.08 6.70
C THR A 527 5.43 -32.22 7.97
N ALA A 528 4.89 -31.01 7.89
CA ALA A 528 4.85 -30.09 9.03
C ALA A 528 3.90 -30.59 10.14
N VAL A 529 2.68 -31.02 9.82
CA VAL A 529 1.73 -31.49 10.84
C VAL A 529 2.13 -32.84 11.45
N ASP A 530 2.82 -33.71 10.72
CA ASP A 530 3.39 -34.94 11.25
C ASP A 530 4.48 -34.63 12.30
N ALA A 531 5.38 -33.69 12.01
CA ALA A 531 6.43 -33.27 12.95
C ALA A 531 5.84 -32.65 14.24
N VAL A 532 4.80 -31.82 14.09
CA VAL A 532 4.08 -31.25 15.23
C VAL A 532 3.42 -32.35 16.06
N THR A 533 2.78 -33.33 15.40
CA THR A 533 2.14 -34.47 16.08
C THR A 533 3.16 -35.27 16.90
N GLU A 534 4.29 -35.65 16.29
CA GLU A 534 5.37 -36.37 16.98
C GLU A 534 5.91 -35.59 18.18
N SER A 535 6.08 -34.28 18.04
CA SER A 535 6.58 -33.41 19.13
C SER A 535 5.64 -33.36 20.34
N TRP A 536 4.32 -33.36 20.11
CA TRP A 536 3.33 -33.45 21.20
C TRP A 536 3.33 -34.84 21.86
N GLU A 537 3.40 -35.90 21.05
CA GLU A 537 3.44 -37.29 21.53
C GLU A 537 4.69 -37.58 22.38
N ASP A 538 5.85 -37.02 22.01
CA ASP A 538 7.11 -37.13 22.75
C ASP A 538 7.00 -36.60 24.20
N TRP A 539 6.17 -35.57 24.41
CA TRP A 539 5.88 -35.04 25.74
C TRP A 539 4.74 -35.78 26.46
N GLY A 540 4.15 -36.79 25.83
CA GLY A 540 3.11 -37.63 26.40
C GLY A 540 1.69 -37.08 26.25
N PHE A 541 1.49 -36.13 25.32
CA PHE A 541 0.16 -35.67 24.93
C PHE A 541 -0.44 -36.54 23.82
N GLU A 542 -1.76 -36.57 23.74
CA GLU A 542 -2.50 -37.08 22.58
C GLU A 542 -3.13 -35.89 21.84
N LEU A 543 -2.97 -35.81 20.51
CA LEU A 543 -3.70 -34.86 19.69
C LEU A 543 -5.05 -35.47 19.26
N GLN A 544 -6.09 -35.21 20.04
CA GLN A 544 -7.44 -35.67 19.74
C GLN A 544 -8.06 -34.85 18.61
N GLY A 545 -8.79 -35.53 17.72
CA GLY A 545 -9.36 -34.93 16.50
C GLY A 545 -8.39 -34.84 15.33
N GLY A 546 -7.08 -34.73 15.59
CA GLY A 546 -6.03 -34.61 14.58
C GLY A 546 -6.11 -33.33 13.75
N PHE A 547 -5.17 -33.17 12.82
CA PHE A 547 -5.20 -32.09 11.84
C PHE A 547 -6.20 -32.39 10.72
N ASN A 548 -6.75 -31.34 10.11
CA ASN A 548 -7.62 -31.49 8.94
C ASN A 548 -6.81 -32.01 7.74
N GLU A 549 -7.48 -32.65 6.77
CA GLU A 549 -6.85 -32.93 5.48
C GLU A 549 -6.43 -31.62 4.80
N PHE A 550 -5.32 -31.67 4.06
CA PHE A 550 -4.83 -30.52 3.32
C PHE A 550 -5.90 -29.95 2.39
N SER A 551 -6.00 -28.62 2.40
CA SER A 551 -6.76 -27.86 1.43
C SER A 551 -6.00 -26.58 1.13
N ASP A 552 -5.99 -26.17 -0.14
CA ASP A 552 -5.26 -24.98 -0.55
C ASP A 552 -5.74 -23.74 0.21
N PRO A 553 -4.82 -22.84 0.59
CA PRO A 553 -5.18 -21.51 1.03
C PRO A 553 -5.83 -20.77 -0.14
N THR A 554 -6.53 -19.71 0.22
CA THR A 554 -7.07 -18.79 -0.76
C THR A 554 -6.12 -17.61 -0.85
N LEU A 555 -5.63 -17.25 -2.03
CA LEU A 555 -4.58 -16.26 -2.27
C LEU A 555 -5.15 -15.03 -2.98
N TYR A 556 -4.65 -13.85 -2.61
CA TYR A 556 -4.87 -12.60 -3.34
C TYR A 556 -3.72 -12.34 -4.31
N ALA A 557 -2.51 -12.69 -3.87
CA ALA A 557 -1.28 -12.72 -4.65
C ALA A 557 -0.58 -14.07 -4.46
N ASP A 558 0.07 -14.56 -5.50
CA ASP A 558 0.97 -15.71 -5.46
C ASP A 558 2.16 -15.45 -4.51
N HIS A 559 2.78 -16.52 -4.01
CA HIS A 559 3.85 -16.37 -3.02
C HIS A 559 5.15 -15.78 -3.57
N ASP A 560 5.32 -15.76 -4.89
CA ASP A 560 6.45 -15.15 -5.59
C ASP A 560 6.12 -13.75 -6.15
N ASN A 561 4.97 -13.17 -5.76
CA ASN A 561 4.58 -11.85 -6.22
C ASN A 561 5.56 -10.75 -5.74
N PRO A 562 6.15 -9.94 -6.65
CA PRO A 562 7.04 -8.85 -6.27
C PRO A 562 6.41 -7.79 -5.35
N LEU A 563 5.08 -7.64 -5.40
CA LEU A 563 4.36 -6.69 -4.54
C LEU A 563 4.50 -7.04 -3.05
N ILE A 564 4.57 -8.32 -2.71
CA ILE A 564 4.71 -8.77 -1.33
C ILE A 564 6.06 -8.34 -0.77
N ASP A 565 7.13 -8.57 -1.54
CA ASP A 565 8.49 -8.22 -1.14
C ASP A 565 8.69 -6.70 -1.07
N LEU A 566 8.14 -5.96 -2.04
CA LEU A 566 8.17 -4.50 -2.05
C LEU A 566 7.54 -3.91 -0.79
N GLN A 567 6.32 -4.34 -0.45
CA GLN A 567 5.61 -3.81 0.71
C GLN A 567 6.25 -4.24 2.03
N LEU A 568 6.76 -5.48 2.12
CA LEU A 568 7.50 -5.94 3.29
C LEU A 568 8.78 -5.11 3.47
N ALA A 569 9.56 -4.93 2.40
CA ALA A 569 10.80 -4.14 2.44
C ALA A 569 10.53 -2.69 2.82
N SER A 570 9.49 -2.07 2.26
CA SER A 570 9.06 -0.73 2.64
C SER A 570 8.71 -0.66 4.13
N TYR A 571 7.87 -1.57 4.63
CA TYR A 571 7.48 -1.63 6.03
C TYR A 571 8.70 -1.75 6.96
N LEU A 572 9.63 -2.66 6.65
CA LEU A 572 10.85 -2.85 7.42
C LEU A 572 11.73 -1.60 7.42
N ALA A 573 11.89 -0.95 6.27
CA ALA A 573 12.67 0.28 6.13
C ALA A 573 12.08 1.45 6.92
N THR A 574 10.76 1.62 6.92
CA THR A 574 10.06 2.63 7.74
C THR A 574 10.35 2.43 9.22
N MET A 575 10.31 1.19 9.73
CA MET A 575 10.56 0.94 11.16
C MET A 575 12.03 1.15 11.52
N GLN A 576 12.94 0.84 10.59
CA GLN A 576 14.38 0.98 10.81
C GLN A 576 14.87 2.42 10.71
N SER A 577 14.12 3.32 10.05
CA SER A 577 14.53 4.72 9.92
C SER A 577 14.42 5.49 11.24
N ASP A 578 13.43 5.17 12.07
CA ASP A 578 13.28 5.75 13.41
C ASP A 578 12.80 4.72 14.46
N PRO A 579 13.71 3.89 15.00
CA PRO A 579 13.36 2.90 16.02
C PRO A 579 12.75 3.48 17.29
N GLU A 580 12.97 4.76 17.60
CA GLU A 580 12.39 5.40 18.79
C GLU A 580 10.93 5.80 18.53
N ALA A 581 10.62 6.35 17.36
CA ALA A 581 9.25 6.68 16.97
C ALA A 581 8.35 5.44 16.79
N PHE A 582 8.94 4.29 16.43
CA PHE A 582 8.22 3.03 16.22
C PHE A 582 8.53 1.98 17.30
N ALA A 583 8.89 2.38 18.51
CA ALA A 583 9.44 1.47 19.54
C ALA A 583 8.59 0.20 19.78
N ASP A 584 7.26 0.35 19.91
CA ASP A 584 6.33 -0.77 20.14
C ASP A 584 6.42 -1.83 19.01
N VAL A 585 6.60 -1.37 17.77
CA VAL A 585 6.63 -2.20 16.56
C VAL A 585 8.02 -2.72 16.27
N TYR A 586 9.04 -1.89 16.52
CA TYR A 586 10.45 -2.20 16.28
C TYR A 586 10.91 -3.40 17.12
N ASP A 587 10.42 -3.51 18.36
CA ASP A 587 10.67 -4.67 19.23
C ASP A 587 10.09 -5.98 18.65
N LEU A 588 9.10 -5.89 17.76
CA LEU A 588 8.48 -7.03 17.08
C LEU A 588 9.03 -7.28 15.68
N LEU A 589 9.99 -6.48 15.18
CA LEU A 589 10.44 -6.52 13.78
C LEU A 589 10.94 -7.90 13.35
N SER A 590 11.66 -8.62 14.23
CA SER A 590 12.13 -9.99 13.97
C SER A 590 11.01 -11.04 13.85
N LEU A 591 9.79 -10.69 14.23
CA LEU A 591 8.58 -11.51 14.18
C LEU A 591 7.57 -10.97 13.14
N SER A 592 7.89 -9.87 12.47
CA SER A 592 7.06 -9.25 11.43
C SER A 592 7.41 -9.84 10.07
N TYR A 593 6.48 -10.62 9.53
CA TYR A 593 6.58 -11.24 8.21
C TYR A 593 5.18 -11.28 7.57
N PRO A 594 5.06 -11.49 6.25
CA PRO A 594 3.75 -11.62 5.61
C PRO A 594 2.92 -12.75 6.21
N VAL A 595 1.61 -12.57 6.26
CA VAL A 595 0.68 -13.52 6.91
C VAL A 595 -0.56 -13.78 6.08
N GLY A 596 -1.20 -14.91 6.34
CA GLY A 596 -2.60 -15.11 5.96
C GLY A 596 -3.56 -14.41 6.95
N THR A 597 -4.77 -14.11 6.50
CA THR A 597 -5.87 -13.60 7.32
C THR A 597 -7.02 -14.63 7.43
N THR A 598 -8.11 -14.23 8.08
CA THR A 598 -9.32 -15.04 8.28
C THR A 598 -10.58 -14.45 7.64
N GLY A 599 -10.52 -13.19 7.20
CA GLY A 599 -11.66 -12.38 6.72
C GLY A 599 -11.64 -12.13 5.21
N GLY A 600 -12.75 -11.58 4.71
CA GLY A 600 -12.74 -10.92 3.41
C GLY A 600 -11.91 -9.64 3.48
N THR A 601 -11.42 -9.19 2.34
CA THR A 601 -10.81 -7.87 2.16
C THR A 601 -10.84 -7.56 0.66
N LEU A 602 -10.71 -6.28 0.31
CA LEU A 602 -10.79 -5.81 -1.06
C LEU A 602 -9.67 -6.33 -1.96
N ALA A 603 -8.58 -6.80 -1.37
CA ALA A 603 -7.49 -7.46 -2.08
C ALA A 603 -7.99 -8.63 -2.94
N SER A 604 -9.02 -9.35 -2.48
CA SER A 604 -9.62 -10.46 -3.22
C SER A 604 -10.26 -10.07 -4.55
N ASN A 605 -10.53 -8.78 -4.77
CA ASN A 605 -11.08 -8.28 -6.01
C ASN A 605 -10.03 -8.18 -7.13
N TYR A 606 -8.74 -8.05 -6.81
CA TYR A 606 -7.68 -7.85 -7.81
C TYR A 606 -6.69 -9.01 -7.78
N THR A 607 -7.06 -10.09 -8.48
CA THR A 607 -6.22 -11.26 -8.72
C THR A 607 -4.80 -10.84 -9.09
N ASN A 608 -3.84 -11.24 -8.26
CA ASN A 608 -2.39 -11.05 -8.39
C ASN A 608 -1.87 -9.61 -8.44
N LYS A 609 -2.73 -8.61 -8.22
CA LYS A 609 -2.36 -7.18 -8.29
C LYS A 609 -2.53 -6.47 -6.97
N MET A 610 -3.13 -7.11 -5.97
CA MET A 610 -3.48 -6.44 -4.72
C MET A 610 -3.30 -7.32 -3.50
N THR A 611 -2.76 -6.72 -2.45
CA THR A 611 -2.61 -7.26 -1.10
C THR A 611 -3.40 -6.40 -0.12
N ALA A 612 -3.46 -6.80 1.16
CA ALA A 612 -3.81 -5.86 2.22
C ALA A 612 -2.54 -5.39 2.93
N PHE A 613 -2.44 -4.08 3.15
CA PHE A 613 -1.27 -3.40 3.71
C PHE A 613 -1.76 -2.32 4.70
N GLY A 614 -1.73 -2.66 5.98
CA GLY A 614 -2.49 -1.96 7.03
C GLY A 614 -3.89 -2.56 7.19
N ALA A 615 -4.66 -2.18 8.21
CA ALA A 615 -4.51 -1.06 9.12
C ALA A 615 -3.82 -1.40 10.45
N VAL A 616 -4.08 -2.59 11.00
CA VAL A 616 -3.62 -2.94 12.34
C VAL A 616 -2.12 -3.21 12.33
N ILE A 617 -1.39 -2.46 13.14
CA ILE A 617 0.07 -2.62 13.33
C ILE A 617 0.35 -3.84 14.22
N PRO A 618 1.41 -4.63 13.97
CA PRO A 618 1.85 -5.70 14.86
C PRO A 618 1.89 -5.28 16.32
N GLY A 619 1.29 -6.10 17.19
CA GLY A 619 1.22 -5.85 18.63
C GLY A 619 0.04 -4.99 19.08
N ASN A 620 -0.75 -4.42 18.17
CA ASN A 620 -1.97 -3.68 18.53
C ASN A 620 -3.23 -4.56 18.59
N GLU A 621 -4.22 -4.08 19.36
CA GLU A 621 -5.54 -4.71 19.50
C GLU A 621 -6.35 -4.58 18.20
N ARG A 622 -7.03 -5.66 17.79
CA ARG A 622 -8.03 -5.60 16.71
C ARG A 622 -9.45 -5.60 17.25
N TRP A 623 -10.16 -4.52 16.97
CA TRP A 623 -11.47 -4.15 17.50
C TRP A 623 -12.63 -4.34 16.52
N TRP A 624 -12.37 -4.81 15.31
CA TRP A 624 -13.36 -4.87 14.24
C TRP A 624 -14.67 -5.54 14.68
N HIS A 625 -15.78 -4.93 14.26
CA HIS A 625 -17.15 -5.42 14.44
C HIS A 625 -17.62 -5.50 15.91
N SER A 626 -16.91 -4.88 16.85
CA SER A 626 -17.24 -4.87 18.26
C SER A 626 -17.66 -3.48 18.76
N ALA A 627 -18.41 -3.45 19.88
CA ALA A 627 -18.64 -2.20 20.57
C ALA A 627 -17.34 -1.65 21.17
N ASN A 628 -17.26 -0.33 21.28
CA ASN A 628 -16.08 0.39 21.77
C ASN A 628 -14.86 0.22 20.86
N GLU A 629 -15.10 0.01 19.56
CA GLU A 629 -14.07 0.01 18.53
C GLU A 629 -13.19 1.25 18.63
N ARG A 630 -11.87 1.03 18.55
CA ARG A 630 -10.87 2.07 18.79
C ARG A 630 -9.52 1.79 18.12
N ILE A 631 -8.75 2.86 17.97
CA ILE A 631 -7.37 2.85 17.50
C ILE A 631 -6.52 3.82 18.35
N LYS A 632 -5.26 3.46 18.68
CA LYS A 632 -4.34 4.37 19.37
C LYS A 632 -4.04 5.56 18.46
N VAL A 633 -4.00 6.77 19.02
CA VAL A 633 -3.70 7.98 18.23
C VAL A 633 -2.27 7.92 17.65
N ASP A 634 -1.30 7.44 18.43
CA ASP A 634 0.07 7.26 17.93
C ASP A 634 0.11 6.29 16.74
N SER A 635 -0.65 5.18 16.83
CA SER A 635 -0.73 4.20 15.75
C SER A 635 -1.44 4.69 14.50
N ILE A 636 -2.31 5.71 14.59
CA ILE A 636 -2.85 6.40 13.40
C ILE A 636 -1.70 7.07 12.64
N VAL A 637 -0.82 7.78 13.35
CA VAL A 637 0.33 8.48 12.76
C VAL A 637 1.33 7.47 12.19
N GLU A 638 1.70 6.45 12.97
CA GLU A 638 2.63 5.39 12.55
C GLU A 638 2.15 4.66 11.29
N MET A 639 0.89 4.25 11.26
CA MET A 639 0.26 3.60 10.10
C MET A 639 0.29 4.51 8.87
N THR A 640 0.02 5.81 9.05
CA THR A 640 0.01 6.78 7.94
C THR A 640 1.40 6.93 7.33
N LYS A 641 2.46 6.92 8.15
CA LYS A 641 3.86 6.90 7.68
C LYS A 641 4.18 5.63 6.89
N MET A 642 3.79 4.45 7.40
CA MET A 642 3.98 3.17 6.70
C MET A 642 3.25 3.14 5.35
N MET A 643 2.01 3.64 5.30
CA MET A 643 1.21 3.73 4.07
C MET A 643 1.82 4.70 3.06
N ALA A 644 2.32 5.87 3.50
CA ALA A 644 2.96 6.83 2.61
C ALA A 644 4.21 6.24 1.95
N ASP A 645 5.09 5.61 2.74
CA ASP A 645 6.30 4.95 2.22
C ASP A 645 5.93 3.82 1.25
N GLY A 646 5.03 2.91 1.63
CA GLY A 646 4.65 1.77 0.79
C GLY A 646 3.98 2.18 -0.53
N MET A 647 3.18 3.25 -0.49
CA MET A 647 2.53 3.81 -1.66
C MET A 647 3.55 4.46 -2.62
N LEU A 648 4.55 5.17 -2.08
CA LEU A 648 5.61 5.76 -2.89
C LEU A 648 6.53 4.69 -3.51
N GLU A 649 6.88 3.62 -2.78
CA GLU A 649 7.66 2.50 -3.36
C GLU A 649 6.89 1.85 -4.52
N MET A 650 5.57 1.66 -4.40
CA MET A 650 4.74 1.17 -5.50
C MET A 650 4.73 2.15 -6.70
N ALA A 651 4.69 3.45 -6.43
CA ALA A 651 4.63 4.50 -7.43
C ALA A 651 5.98 4.80 -8.10
N ARG A 652 7.08 4.25 -7.60
CA ARG A 652 8.42 4.37 -8.20
C ARG A 652 8.73 3.23 -9.14
N TYR A 653 9.42 3.57 -10.21
CA TYR A 653 9.76 2.63 -11.26
C TYR A 653 10.89 1.69 -10.81
N SER A 654 10.60 0.41 -10.63
CA SER A 654 11.60 -0.64 -10.40
C SER A 654 12.13 -1.26 -11.69
N ASP A 655 11.53 -0.90 -12.82
CA ASP A 655 11.52 -1.69 -14.05
C ASP A 655 12.15 -0.91 -15.22
N ALA A 656 12.30 -1.50 -16.40
CA ALA A 656 12.96 -0.84 -17.54
C ALA A 656 12.00 -0.06 -18.46
N ALA A 657 10.70 -0.38 -18.40
CA ALA A 657 9.65 0.25 -19.19
C ALA A 657 8.28 0.05 -18.50
N GLY A 658 7.25 0.70 -19.04
CA GLY A 658 5.88 0.70 -18.55
C GLY A 658 4.98 1.10 -19.70
N ALA A 659 3.73 0.66 -19.71
CA ALA A 659 2.88 0.88 -20.88
C ALA A 659 1.48 1.33 -20.53
N GLN A 660 1.02 2.33 -21.29
CA GLN A 660 -0.38 2.71 -21.30
C GLN A 660 -1.11 1.84 -22.32
N LEU A 661 -1.98 0.96 -21.83
CA LEU A 661 -2.84 0.16 -22.70
C LEU A 661 -3.90 1.03 -23.38
N MET A 662 -4.20 0.72 -24.65
CA MET A 662 -5.07 1.55 -25.48
C MET A 662 -6.05 0.70 -26.25
N TRP A 663 -7.31 1.10 -26.28
CA TRP A 663 -8.21 0.57 -27.29
C TRP A 663 -7.89 1.19 -28.65
N ALA A 664 -7.82 0.38 -29.72
CA ALA A 664 -7.60 0.85 -31.08
C ALA A 664 -8.40 0.05 -32.12
N ASP A 665 -9.08 0.74 -33.04
CA ASP A 665 -9.87 0.12 -34.12
C ASP A 665 -8.99 -0.31 -35.33
N ILE A 666 -8.24 -1.40 -35.18
CA ILE A 666 -7.39 -1.99 -36.23
C ILE A 666 -8.17 -3.02 -37.09
N PRO A 667 -8.45 -2.73 -38.38
CA PRO A 667 -9.33 -3.56 -39.20
C PRO A 667 -8.90 -5.03 -39.31
N GLY A 668 -9.84 -5.95 -39.04
CA GLY A 668 -9.64 -7.39 -39.23
C GLY A 668 -8.98 -8.11 -38.05
N LEU A 669 -8.64 -7.37 -36.98
CA LEU A 669 -8.30 -7.92 -35.68
C LEU A 669 -9.53 -7.83 -34.76
N ASN A 670 -9.42 -8.29 -33.52
CA ASN A 670 -10.45 -8.12 -32.50
C ASN A 670 -10.56 -6.65 -32.01
N SER A 671 -10.55 -5.69 -32.94
CA SER A 671 -10.42 -4.26 -32.67
C SER A 671 -11.70 -3.63 -32.12
N GLU A 672 -12.86 -4.22 -32.39
CA GLU A 672 -14.15 -3.77 -31.86
C GLU A 672 -14.41 -4.20 -30.39
N ARG A 673 -13.45 -4.87 -29.71
CA ARG A 673 -13.64 -5.41 -28.35
C ARG A 673 -12.45 -5.09 -27.42
N ALA A 674 -12.67 -4.16 -26.50
CA ALA A 674 -11.68 -3.65 -25.54
C ALA A 674 -11.40 -4.62 -24.38
N GLU A 675 -10.68 -5.70 -24.64
CA GLU A 675 -10.40 -6.77 -23.66
C GLU A 675 -9.00 -6.69 -23.03
N LEU A 676 -8.40 -5.50 -23.07
CA LEU A 676 -7.06 -5.23 -22.51
C LEU A 676 -7.00 -5.24 -20.98
N ASP A 677 -8.14 -5.17 -20.31
CA ASP A 677 -8.22 -5.28 -18.86
C ASP A 677 -8.17 -6.74 -18.35
N LEU A 678 -8.15 -7.72 -19.27
CA LEU A 678 -7.84 -9.12 -18.97
C LEU A 678 -6.34 -9.39 -18.91
N LEU A 679 -5.49 -8.39 -19.17
CA LEU A 679 -4.05 -8.59 -19.22
C LEU A 679 -3.46 -8.66 -17.81
N ASP A 680 -2.64 -9.68 -17.58
CA ASP A 680 -1.95 -9.86 -16.31
C ASP A 680 -0.71 -8.98 -16.19
N ILE A 681 -0.93 -7.66 -16.15
CA ILE A 681 0.13 -6.67 -15.93
C ILE A 681 0.25 -6.35 -14.44
N THR A 682 1.32 -6.82 -13.81
CA THR A 682 1.69 -6.55 -12.43
C THR A 682 3.01 -5.76 -12.35
N VAL A 683 3.40 -5.33 -11.15
CA VAL A 683 4.79 -4.87 -10.91
C VAL A 683 5.78 -5.98 -11.32
N GLY A 684 6.82 -5.63 -12.07
CA GLY A 684 7.80 -6.58 -12.60
C GLY A 684 7.42 -7.22 -13.94
N THR A 685 6.30 -6.84 -14.56
CA THR A 685 5.92 -7.32 -15.90
C THR A 685 6.94 -6.92 -16.95
N TYR A 686 7.39 -5.66 -16.92
CA TYR A 686 8.35 -5.10 -17.88
C TYR A 686 9.77 -5.25 -17.33
N GLN A 687 10.47 -6.27 -17.79
CA GLN A 687 11.78 -6.63 -17.27
C GLN A 687 12.91 -5.97 -18.07
N ASP A 688 13.99 -5.58 -17.39
CA ASP A 688 15.19 -5.08 -18.07
C ASP A 688 15.76 -6.12 -19.05
N ALA A 689 15.95 -5.68 -20.29
CA ALA A 689 16.54 -6.48 -21.36
C ALA A 689 17.87 -5.90 -21.84
N SER A 690 18.45 -4.91 -21.14
CA SER A 690 19.67 -4.21 -21.57
C SER A 690 20.85 -5.16 -21.84
N ALA A 691 20.98 -6.22 -21.04
CA ALA A 691 22.02 -7.23 -21.22
C ALA A 691 21.89 -8.03 -22.53
N ASP A 692 20.68 -8.18 -23.06
CA ASP A 692 20.38 -8.92 -24.28
C ASP A 692 20.73 -8.11 -25.54
N VAL A 693 20.92 -6.79 -25.42
CA VAL A 693 21.19 -5.86 -26.55
C VAL A 693 22.60 -5.24 -26.53
N ALA A 694 23.24 -5.15 -25.37
CA ALA A 694 24.45 -4.34 -25.16
C ALA A 694 25.67 -4.71 -26.02
N ALA A 695 25.71 -5.90 -26.63
CA ALA A 695 26.85 -6.33 -27.44
C ALA A 695 26.90 -5.74 -28.87
N ASP A 696 25.77 -5.21 -29.38
CA ASP A 696 25.58 -4.95 -30.80
C ASP A 696 25.34 -3.46 -31.17
N LEU A 697 25.50 -2.53 -30.22
CA LEU A 697 25.13 -1.12 -30.38
C LEU A 697 26.19 -0.22 -31.06
N GLY A 698 27.42 -0.68 -31.21
CA GLY A 698 28.49 0.16 -31.79
C GLY A 698 28.83 1.35 -30.90
N ASP A 699 28.69 2.56 -31.45
CA ASP A 699 28.94 3.84 -30.76
C ASP A 699 27.63 4.49 -30.21
N ASP A 700 26.46 3.92 -30.54
CA ASP A 700 25.15 4.41 -30.08
C ASP A 700 24.92 4.14 -28.58
N PHE A 701 24.13 5.00 -27.94
CA PHE A 701 23.77 4.89 -26.52
C PHE A 701 22.45 4.16 -26.34
N LEU A 702 22.44 3.07 -25.55
CA LEU A 702 21.20 2.46 -25.09
C LEU A 702 20.52 3.38 -24.08
N LEU A 703 19.28 3.79 -24.35
CA LEU A 703 18.50 4.59 -23.41
C LEU A 703 17.60 3.70 -22.52
N GLY A 704 17.14 2.56 -23.05
CA GLY A 704 16.35 1.60 -22.31
C GLY A 704 16.02 0.39 -23.17
N ALA A 705 15.86 -0.77 -22.52
CA ALA A 705 15.49 -2.02 -23.16
C ALA A 705 14.58 -2.83 -22.23
N THR A 706 13.47 -3.33 -22.76
CA THR A 706 12.50 -4.11 -22.00
C THR A 706 12.12 -5.40 -22.71
N LYS A 707 11.68 -6.37 -21.92
CA LYS A 707 10.99 -7.58 -22.38
C LYS A 707 9.87 -7.93 -21.41
N PHE A 708 8.86 -8.65 -21.87
CA PHE A 708 7.70 -8.99 -21.06
C PHE A 708 6.95 -10.19 -21.60
N ASP A 709 6.24 -10.84 -20.68
CA ASP A 709 5.31 -11.95 -20.91
C ASP A 709 3.99 -11.59 -20.21
N ILE A 710 2.90 -11.41 -20.98
CA ILE A 710 1.62 -10.94 -20.43
C ILE A 710 0.54 -11.98 -20.72
N HIS A 711 0.13 -12.72 -19.69
CA HIS A 711 -0.95 -13.69 -19.80
C HIS A 711 -2.32 -13.02 -19.87
N MET A 712 -3.26 -13.66 -20.55
CA MET A 712 -4.68 -13.25 -20.52
C MET A 712 -5.43 -14.02 -19.44
N TRP A 713 -6.05 -13.31 -18.51
CA TRP A 713 -6.97 -13.86 -17.53
C TRP A 713 -8.20 -14.48 -18.21
N LYS A 714 -8.68 -15.60 -17.66
CA LYS A 714 -9.85 -16.32 -18.18
C LYS A 714 -11.14 -15.50 -18.10
N GLU A 715 -11.28 -14.78 -17.01
CA GLU A 715 -12.44 -13.95 -16.70
C GLU A 715 -11.91 -12.62 -16.17
N ARG A 716 -12.72 -11.55 -16.29
CA ARG A 716 -12.38 -10.28 -15.65
C ARG A 716 -12.29 -10.51 -14.15
N GLY A 717 -11.17 -10.09 -13.55
CA GLY A 717 -10.77 -10.55 -12.22
C GLY A 717 -11.85 -10.33 -11.16
N ASN A 718 -12.01 -11.30 -10.26
CA ASN A 718 -12.61 -11.14 -8.91
C ASN A 718 -12.66 -12.50 -8.21
N SER A 719 -11.50 -13.13 -8.05
CA SER A 719 -11.42 -14.19 -7.06
C SER A 719 -9.98 -14.34 -6.58
N SER A 720 -9.84 -14.18 -5.29
CA SER A 720 -9.22 -15.19 -4.44
C SER A 720 -9.03 -16.55 -5.15
N PHE A 721 -7.80 -16.90 -5.48
CA PHE A 721 -7.45 -18.14 -6.19
C PHE A 721 -6.71 -19.12 -5.27
N THR A 722 -6.43 -20.33 -5.73
CA THR A 722 -5.51 -21.26 -5.04
C THR A 722 -4.21 -21.32 -5.83
N GLN A 723 -3.09 -21.65 -5.18
CA GLN A 723 -1.83 -21.85 -5.92
C GLN A 723 -1.99 -22.87 -7.05
N ALA A 724 -2.71 -23.97 -6.80
CA ALA A 724 -2.98 -24.97 -7.83
C ALA A 724 -3.76 -24.41 -9.04
N ALA A 725 -4.65 -23.44 -8.84
CA ALA A 725 -5.35 -22.77 -9.94
C ALA A 725 -4.43 -21.82 -10.71
N TYR A 726 -3.51 -21.13 -10.03
CA TYR A 726 -2.48 -20.32 -10.67
C TYR A 726 -1.54 -21.18 -11.52
N ASP A 727 -0.95 -22.23 -10.92
CA ASP A 727 -0.03 -23.16 -11.57
C ASP A 727 -0.66 -23.90 -12.77
N ALA A 728 -1.99 -24.13 -12.73
CA ALA A 728 -2.71 -24.75 -13.83
C ALA A 728 -2.73 -23.88 -15.10
N GLY A 729 -2.55 -22.56 -14.97
CA GLY A 729 -2.50 -21.60 -16.05
C GLY A 729 -3.70 -21.69 -17.01
N HIS A 730 -3.46 -22.00 -18.28
CA HIS A 730 -4.51 -22.21 -19.30
C HIS A 730 -5.20 -23.59 -19.23
N GLY A 731 -4.81 -24.44 -18.27
CA GLY A 731 -5.37 -25.77 -18.05
C GLY A 731 -6.76 -25.77 -17.40
N GLU A 732 -7.36 -26.96 -17.29
CA GLU A 732 -8.68 -27.13 -16.65
C GLU A 732 -8.64 -26.65 -15.18
N GLY A 733 -9.51 -25.69 -14.84
CA GLY A 733 -9.57 -25.10 -13.50
C GLY A 733 -8.53 -24.00 -13.23
N GLY A 734 -7.71 -23.65 -14.24
CA GLY A 734 -6.75 -22.56 -14.15
C GLY A 734 -7.38 -21.17 -14.28
N VAL A 735 -6.57 -20.16 -13.97
CA VAL A 735 -6.95 -18.74 -13.91
C VAL A 735 -6.77 -18.01 -15.25
N TYR A 736 -6.01 -18.56 -16.21
CA TYR A 736 -5.76 -17.95 -17.53
C TYR A 736 -6.71 -18.49 -18.61
N LEU A 737 -6.92 -17.68 -19.67
CA LEU A 737 -7.87 -17.95 -20.77
C LEU A 737 -7.57 -19.31 -21.44
N PRO A 738 -8.52 -20.27 -21.47
CA PRO A 738 -8.29 -21.58 -22.05
C PRO A 738 -7.94 -21.52 -23.54
N LEU A 739 -6.96 -22.31 -23.96
CA LEU A 739 -6.53 -22.37 -25.36
C LEU A 739 -7.54 -23.05 -26.30
N ASP A 740 -8.58 -23.69 -25.72
CA ASP A 740 -9.70 -24.27 -26.44
C ASP A 740 -10.97 -23.42 -26.38
N ASP A 741 -10.89 -22.19 -25.84
CA ASP A 741 -12.01 -21.25 -25.86
C ASP A 741 -12.43 -20.95 -27.31
N PRO A 742 -13.72 -21.09 -27.67
CA PRO A 742 -14.17 -20.89 -29.04
C PRO A 742 -13.91 -19.48 -29.59
N ASP A 743 -14.10 -18.42 -28.80
CA ASP A 743 -13.89 -17.05 -29.27
C ASP A 743 -12.39 -16.73 -29.34
N PHE A 744 -11.57 -17.29 -28.44
CA PHE A 744 -10.10 -17.29 -28.58
C PHE A 744 -9.65 -17.89 -29.93
N LEU A 745 -10.18 -19.07 -30.28
CA LEU A 745 -9.81 -19.76 -31.52
C LEU A 745 -10.27 -19.01 -32.78
N GLU A 746 -11.42 -18.35 -32.73
CA GLU A 746 -12.04 -17.65 -33.86
C GLU A 746 -11.41 -16.28 -34.16
N ASN A 747 -10.81 -15.61 -33.17
CA ASN A 747 -10.31 -14.23 -33.30
C ASN A 747 -8.79 -14.12 -33.15
N THR A 748 -8.17 -13.10 -33.74
CA THR A 748 -6.76 -12.72 -33.44
C THR A 748 -6.80 -11.53 -32.51
N PHE A 749 -6.23 -11.69 -31.32
CA PHE A 749 -6.16 -10.65 -30.33
C PHE A 749 -5.03 -9.69 -30.66
N VAL A 750 -5.22 -8.43 -30.25
CA VAL A 750 -4.24 -7.38 -30.41
C VAL A 750 -4.16 -6.61 -29.10
N MET A 751 -2.94 -6.27 -28.70
CA MET A 751 -2.63 -5.44 -27.56
C MET A 751 -2.03 -4.13 -28.08
N PRO A 752 -2.84 -3.10 -28.32
CA PRO A 752 -2.36 -1.76 -28.59
C PRO A 752 -1.89 -1.11 -27.28
N MET A 753 -0.70 -0.53 -27.30
CA MET A 753 -0.11 0.15 -26.15
C MET A 753 0.76 1.33 -26.59
N ARG A 754 0.95 2.30 -25.70
CA ARG A 754 2.11 3.19 -25.72
C ARG A 754 3.12 2.67 -24.70
N LEU A 755 4.16 2.03 -25.21
CA LEU A 755 5.30 1.60 -24.40
C LEU A 755 6.20 2.79 -24.16
N GLU A 756 6.46 3.11 -22.90
CA GLU A 756 7.23 4.28 -22.48
C GLU A 756 8.44 3.86 -21.66
N PHE A 757 9.58 4.46 -21.98
CA PHE A 757 10.84 4.32 -21.25
C PHE A 757 11.11 5.61 -20.50
N LYS A 758 11.34 5.51 -19.18
CA LYS A 758 11.93 6.60 -18.41
C LYS A 758 13.43 6.61 -18.67
N VAL A 759 13.92 7.72 -19.22
CA VAL A 759 15.34 7.92 -19.50
C VAL A 759 15.86 8.98 -18.54
N GLU A 760 16.68 8.54 -17.60
CA GLU A 760 17.36 9.44 -16.67
C GLU A 760 18.60 10.04 -17.34
N ARG A 761 18.89 11.29 -16.99
CA ARG A 761 20.06 11.99 -17.49
C ARG A 761 21.34 11.22 -17.13
N PRO A 762 22.14 10.77 -18.12
CA PRO A 762 23.35 10.01 -17.83
C PRO A 762 24.39 10.82 -17.04
N ASP A 763 25.13 10.14 -16.18
CA ASP A 763 26.22 10.74 -15.40
C ASP A 763 27.25 11.42 -16.30
N GLY A 764 27.53 12.69 -16.02
CA GLY A 764 28.50 13.49 -16.77
C GLY A 764 27.94 14.20 -18.00
N VAL A 765 26.68 13.99 -18.37
CA VAL A 765 25.98 14.83 -19.35
C VAL A 765 25.70 16.20 -18.74
N SER A 766 26.18 17.25 -19.40
CA SER A 766 25.95 18.64 -18.98
C SER A 766 24.48 19.03 -19.07
N ASN A 767 24.03 20.01 -18.27
CA ASN A 767 22.67 20.56 -18.38
C ASN A 767 22.34 20.98 -19.82
N SER A 768 23.29 21.59 -20.53
CA SER A 768 23.08 22.01 -21.92
C SER A 768 23.02 20.86 -22.91
N GLY A 769 23.86 19.84 -22.75
CA GLY A 769 23.76 18.59 -23.52
C GLY A 769 22.41 17.90 -23.30
N TRP A 770 21.95 17.82 -22.06
CA TRP A 770 20.64 17.26 -21.72
C TRP A 770 19.48 18.09 -22.30
N ASN A 771 19.51 19.40 -22.13
CA ASN A 771 18.50 20.30 -22.68
C ASN A 771 18.48 20.28 -24.22
N ASN A 772 19.63 20.09 -24.86
CA ASN A 772 19.71 19.93 -26.32
C ASN A 772 19.04 18.63 -26.75
N PHE A 773 19.35 17.51 -26.08
CA PHE A 773 18.71 16.22 -26.31
C PHE A 773 17.18 16.31 -26.17
N VAL A 774 16.69 16.86 -25.04
CA VAL A 774 15.25 17.07 -24.81
C VAL A 774 14.62 17.95 -25.91
N ARG A 775 15.32 19.00 -26.35
CA ARG A 775 14.84 19.92 -27.40
C ARG A 775 14.78 19.29 -28.79
N ASN A 776 15.72 18.40 -29.12
CA ASN A 776 15.75 17.69 -30.39
C ASN A 776 14.64 16.62 -30.47
N GLY A 777 14.08 16.23 -29.32
CA GLY A 777 12.93 15.35 -29.24
C GLY A 777 13.23 13.97 -29.82
N LEU A 778 12.60 13.64 -30.95
CA LEU A 778 12.72 12.35 -31.63
C LEU A 778 13.83 12.29 -32.68
N ASP A 779 14.44 13.43 -33.07
CA ASP A 779 15.37 13.49 -34.21
C ASP A 779 16.62 12.60 -34.03
N ASP A 780 17.03 12.37 -32.78
CA ASP A 780 18.23 11.60 -32.43
C ASP A 780 17.91 10.19 -31.88
N LEU A 781 16.64 9.77 -31.93
CA LEU A 781 16.16 8.52 -31.33
C LEU A 781 15.80 7.48 -32.39
N THR A 782 16.09 6.21 -32.11
CA THR A 782 15.57 5.09 -32.90
C THR A 782 15.12 3.95 -32.00
N PHE A 783 13.89 3.47 -32.24
CA PHE A 783 13.35 2.30 -31.57
C PHE A 783 13.59 1.04 -32.39
N TYR A 784 13.82 -0.07 -31.70
CA TYR A 784 14.13 -1.36 -32.28
C TYR A 784 13.36 -2.48 -31.59
N ILE A 785 13.14 -3.57 -32.33
CA ILE A 785 12.90 -4.88 -31.74
C ILE A 785 14.10 -5.79 -32.05
N GLN A 786 14.56 -6.52 -31.04
CA GLN A 786 15.55 -7.58 -31.18
C GLN A 786 14.79 -8.89 -31.44
N LYS A 787 14.95 -9.48 -32.63
CA LYS A 787 14.33 -10.76 -32.98
C LYS A 787 15.34 -11.73 -33.60
N ASP A 788 15.46 -12.93 -33.05
CA ASP A 788 16.36 -13.98 -33.55
C ASP A 788 17.83 -13.53 -33.64
N GLY A 789 18.25 -12.60 -32.76
CA GLY A 789 19.58 -12.00 -32.76
C GLY A 789 19.78 -10.88 -33.80
N GLU A 790 18.73 -10.45 -34.50
CA GLU A 790 18.77 -9.32 -35.44
C GLU A 790 18.02 -8.10 -34.88
N ALA A 791 18.65 -6.92 -34.98
CA ALA A 791 18.05 -5.64 -34.66
C ALA A 791 17.17 -5.15 -35.82
N ILE A 792 15.86 -5.01 -35.58
CA ILE A 792 14.88 -4.56 -36.56
C ILE A 792 14.40 -3.16 -36.17
N PRO A 793 14.73 -2.12 -36.93
CA PRO A 793 14.32 -0.76 -36.59
C PRO A 793 12.83 -0.56 -36.86
N LEU A 794 12.16 0.15 -35.95
CA LEU A 794 10.78 0.61 -36.13
C LEU A 794 10.82 1.86 -37.02
N THR A 795 10.62 1.68 -38.33
CA THR A 795 10.72 2.79 -39.30
C THR A 795 9.39 3.09 -39.96
N LEU A 796 9.08 4.37 -40.13
CA LEU A 796 7.88 4.83 -40.83
C LEU A 796 8.01 4.73 -42.35
N SER A 797 6.88 4.50 -43.01
CA SER A 797 6.72 4.61 -44.45
C SER A 797 6.65 6.08 -44.88
N SER A 798 7.05 6.35 -46.12
CA SER A 798 7.02 7.72 -46.69
C SER A 798 5.62 8.33 -46.65
N GLY A 799 5.43 9.38 -45.85
CA GLY A 799 4.20 10.17 -45.77
C GLY A 799 3.36 9.93 -44.50
N GLU A 800 3.82 9.06 -43.60
CA GLU A 800 3.27 8.92 -42.24
C GLU A 800 3.80 10.03 -41.32
N ASP A 801 3.00 10.41 -40.33
CA ASP A 801 3.31 11.47 -39.38
C ASP A 801 3.91 10.86 -38.11
N GLU A 802 5.11 11.30 -37.74
CA GLU A 802 5.90 10.69 -36.67
C GLU A 802 5.28 10.90 -35.29
N ASP A 803 4.60 12.03 -35.10
CA ASP A 803 3.90 12.39 -33.86
C ASP A 803 2.69 11.47 -33.59
N GLN A 804 2.28 10.65 -34.58
CA GLN A 804 1.23 9.64 -34.38
C GLN A 804 1.78 8.33 -33.80
N PHE A 805 3.07 8.04 -33.95
CA PHE A 805 3.68 6.75 -33.59
C PHE A 805 4.58 6.84 -32.36
N TYR A 806 5.14 8.03 -32.12
CA TYR A 806 6.10 8.27 -31.06
C TYR A 806 5.71 9.49 -30.25
N SER A 807 6.18 9.53 -29.01
CA SER A 807 6.03 10.72 -28.16
C SER A 807 7.23 10.88 -27.25
N VAL A 808 7.61 12.12 -27.00
CA VAL A 808 8.63 12.49 -26.01
C VAL A 808 8.00 13.52 -25.09
N ARG A 809 8.11 13.31 -23.77
CA ARG A 809 7.61 14.24 -22.77
C ARG A 809 8.59 14.37 -21.61
N THR A 810 8.49 15.49 -20.90
CA THR A 810 9.23 15.76 -19.66
C THR A 810 8.20 16.13 -18.60
N THR A 811 8.56 15.98 -17.33
CA THR A 811 7.73 16.40 -16.20
C THR A 811 8.38 17.58 -15.50
N GLU A 812 7.56 18.47 -14.94
CA GLU A 812 8.07 19.56 -14.11
C GLU A 812 8.64 19.03 -12.78
N GLU A 813 8.19 17.84 -12.35
CA GLU A 813 8.59 17.17 -11.11
C GLU A 813 10.01 16.57 -11.19
N ASP A 814 10.43 16.11 -12.37
CA ASP A 814 11.77 15.55 -12.59
C ASP A 814 12.42 16.07 -13.88
N PRO A 815 13.12 17.22 -13.83
CA PRO A 815 13.79 17.80 -15.00
C PRO A 815 15.00 16.98 -15.48
N ASN A 816 15.44 15.97 -14.71
CA ASN A 816 16.53 15.07 -15.12
C ASN A 816 16.01 13.80 -15.80
N SER A 817 14.70 13.68 -16.02
CA SER A 817 14.10 12.56 -16.73
C SER A 817 13.37 13.02 -17.98
N VAL A 818 13.48 12.22 -19.03
CA VAL A 818 12.62 12.32 -20.21
C VAL A 818 11.95 10.98 -20.44
N TYR A 819 10.71 11.02 -20.89
CA TYR A 819 9.92 9.84 -21.17
C TYR A 819 9.80 9.73 -22.69
N VAL A 820 10.33 8.64 -23.24
CA VAL A 820 10.30 8.37 -24.67
C VAL A 820 9.41 7.17 -24.93
N ALA A 821 8.47 7.33 -25.85
CA ALA A 821 7.41 6.36 -26.04
C ALA A 821 7.22 6.00 -27.51
N VAL A 822 6.82 4.74 -27.72
CA VAL A 822 6.45 4.16 -29.01
C VAL A 822 5.11 3.45 -28.90
N ASN A 823 4.25 3.67 -29.90
CA ASN A 823 2.97 3.00 -30.01
C ASN A 823 3.13 1.66 -30.72
N LEU A 824 2.78 0.57 -30.04
CA LEU A 824 2.87 -0.81 -30.52
C LEU A 824 1.49 -1.46 -30.59
N ALA A 825 1.29 -2.37 -31.52
CA ALA A 825 0.13 -3.24 -31.60
C ALA A 825 0.62 -4.69 -31.75
N ILE A 826 0.69 -5.43 -30.64
CA ILE A 826 1.22 -6.81 -30.64
C ILE A 826 0.05 -7.77 -30.79
N THR A 827 0.13 -8.73 -31.72
CA THR A 827 -0.90 -9.78 -31.87
C THR A 827 -0.46 -11.12 -31.30
N ASP A 828 -1.41 -11.93 -30.84
CA ASP A 828 -1.22 -13.34 -30.41
C ASP A 828 -1.09 -14.30 -31.62
N GLY A 829 -0.36 -13.84 -32.63
CA GLY A 829 -0.33 -14.43 -33.96
C GLY A 829 1.08 -14.63 -34.47
N ALA A 830 1.21 -15.26 -35.64
CA ALA A 830 2.52 -15.47 -36.25
C ALA A 830 3.25 -14.14 -36.54
N TYR A 831 4.55 -14.08 -36.25
CA TYR A 831 5.40 -12.97 -36.64
C TYR A 831 5.63 -12.99 -38.16
N GLU A 832 5.10 -12.00 -38.88
CA GLU A 832 5.27 -11.85 -40.34
C GLU A 832 6.14 -10.62 -40.72
N GLY A 833 6.81 -10.02 -39.73
CA GLY A 833 7.50 -8.74 -39.84
C GLY A 833 6.74 -7.58 -39.18
N VAL A 834 7.36 -6.40 -39.14
CA VAL A 834 6.74 -5.17 -38.61
C VAL A 834 6.05 -4.41 -39.74
N SER A 835 4.83 -3.95 -39.49
CA SER A 835 4.06 -3.05 -40.36
C SER A 835 3.55 -1.83 -39.60
N THR A 836 3.11 -0.79 -40.30
CA THR A 836 2.51 0.40 -39.69
C THR A 836 1.01 0.43 -39.98
N VAL A 837 0.23 0.90 -39.00
CA VAL A 837 -1.22 1.13 -39.15
C VAL A 837 -1.62 2.39 -38.40
N VAL A 838 -2.51 3.19 -38.97
CA VAL A 838 -3.16 4.30 -38.27
C VAL A 838 -4.59 3.88 -37.95
N ALA A 839 -4.99 4.00 -36.69
CA ALA A 839 -6.29 3.59 -36.19
C ALA A 839 -6.88 4.64 -35.26
N GLU A 840 -8.21 4.70 -35.22
CA GLU A 840 -8.94 5.43 -34.19
C GLU A 840 -8.66 4.76 -32.84
N SER A 841 -8.07 5.51 -31.92
CA SER A 841 -7.59 5.02 -30.63
C SER A 841 -8.06 5.90 -29.48
N LYS A 842 -8.21 5.31 -28.30
CA LYS A 842 -8.48 6.02 -27.05
C LYS A 842 -7.87 5.27 -25.87
N THR A 843 -7.58 5.98 -24.80
CA THR A 843 -6.99 5.43 -23.58
C THR A 843 -8.02 4.69 -22.71
N ASP A 844 -9.31 5.04 -22.80
CA ASP A 844 -10.36 4.34 -22.05
C ASP A 844 -10.68 2.96 -22.65
N LEU A 845 -10.75 1.94 -21.80
CA LEU A 845 -10.87 0.53 -22.20
C LEU A 845 -12.32 0.06 -22.46
N TYR A 846 -13.25 0.93 -22.90
CA TYR A 846 -14.65 0.50 -23.04
C TYR A 846 -15.59 1.20 -24.02
N LYS A 847 -16.70 0.51 -24.30
CA LYS A 847 -17.87 0.94 -25.06
C LYS A 847 -19.15 0.66 -24.24
N LEU A 848 -20.04 1.64 -24.13
CA LEU A 848 -21.39 1.45 -23.55
C LEU A 848 -22.31 0.76 -24.57
N ASN A 849 -23.33 0.06 -24.09
CA ASN A 849 -24.30 -0.61 -24.96
C ASN A 849 -25.01 0.41 -25.88
N ASP A 850 -25.01 0.17 -27.20
CA ASP A 850 -25.60 1.07 -28.18
C ASP A 850 -27.12 1.22 -28.02
N GLU A 851 -27.82 0.18 -27.54
CA GLU A 851 -29.27 0.23 -27.21
C GLU A 851 -29.54 1.08 -25.97
N TYR A 852 -28.65 1.01 -24.96
CA TYR A 852 -28.70 1.89 -23.80
C TYR A 852 -28.54 3.36 -24.20
N LEU A 853 -27.47 3.69 -24.96
CA LEU A 853 -27.20 5.04 -25.45
C LEU A 853 -28.26 5.59 -26.41
N ALA A 854 -29.05 4.72 -27.05
CA ALA A 854 -30.18 5.15 -27.87
C ALA A 854 -31.30 5.82 -27.05
N THR A 855 -31.36 5.56 -25.74
CA THR A 855 -32.42 6.05 -24.85
C THR A 855 -31.92 6.83 -23.62
N HIS A 856 -30.62 6.81 -23.33
CA HIS A 856 -29.99 7.46 -22.18
C HIS A 856 -28.84 8.39 -22.61
N GLU A 857 -28.55 9.40 -21.79
CA GLU A 857 -27.35 10.23 -21.98
C GLU A 857 -26.09 9.41 -21.61
N ASN A 858 -24.97 9.66 -22.30
CA ASN A 858 -23.69 9.06 -21.91
C ASN A 858 -23.29 9.60 -20.52
N PRO A 859 -23.20 8.76 -19.47
CA PRO A 859 -22.80 9.20 -18.14
C PRO A 859 -21.34 9.67 -18.05
N PHE A 860 -20.53 9.45 -19.10
CA PHE A 860 -19.12 9.84 -19.18
C PHE A 860 -18.85 10.60 -20.49
N PRO A 861 -19.46 11.78 -20.68
CA PRO A 861 -19.38 12.50 -21.95
C PRO A 861 -17.97 13.04 -22.26
N ASP A 862 -17.15 13.24 -21.23
CA ASP A 862 -15.77 13.73 -21.35
C ASP A 862 -14.76 12.59 -21.60
N ARG A 863 -15.21 11.33 -21.56
CA ARG A 863 -14.40 10.13 -21.83
C ARG A 863 -14.48 9.66 -23.27
N GLY A 864 -13.44 8.95 -23.67
CA GLY A 864 -13.33 8.30 -24.96
C GLY A 864 -13.04 9.26 -26.09
N GLN A 865 -12.20 10.26 -25.85
CA GLN A 865 -11.66 11.08 -26.94
C GLN A 865 -10.93 10.17 -27.91
N ILE A 866 -11.45 10.12 -29.13
CA ILE A 866 -10.89 9.35 -30.22
C ILE A 866 -9.81 10.19 -30.88
N GLU A 867 -8.62 9.63 -30.98
CA GLU A 867 -7.48 10.20 -31.66
C GLU A 867 -6.96 9.23 -32.71
N ASP A 868 -6.55 9.75 -33.87
CA ASP A 868 -5.87 8.95 -34.88
C ASP A 868 -4.43 8.69 -34.43
N ARG A 869 -4.14 7.47 -34.00
CA ARG A 869 -2.81 7.04 -33.55
C ARG A 869 -2.21 6.03 -34.52
N GLY A 870 -0.91 6.16 -34.75
CA GLY A 870 -0.11 5.22 -35.51
C GLY A 870 0.46 4.15 -34.60
N PHE A 871 0.49 2.89 -35.05
CA PHE A 871 1.02 1.75 -34.32
C PHE A 871 1.97 0.91 -35.19
N PHE A 872 3.04 0.42 -34.58
CA PHE A 872 3.84 -0.67 -35.15
C PHE A 872 3.18 -2.02 -34.84
N LEU A 873 2.67 -2.67 -35.88
CA LEU A 873 1.90 -3.91 -35.81
C LEU A 873 2.78 -5.12 -36.16
N PHE A 874 2.86 -6.09 -35.24
CA PHE A 874 3.54 -7.37 -35.43
C PHE A 874 2.93 -8.46 -34.51
N GLY A 875 3.09 -9.73 -34.86
CA GLY A 875 2.66 -10.85 -34.01
C GLY A 875 3.80 -11.35 -33.12
N ASP A 876 3.50 -11.86 -31.94
CA ASP A 876 4.50 -12.39 -31.00
C ASP A 876 5.07 -13.78 -31.40
N GLY A 877 4.41 -14.47 -32.33
CA GLY A 877 4.82 -15.74 -32.89
C GLY A 877 3.93 -16.92 -32.50
N GLU A 878 3.10 -16.81 -31.46
CA GLU A 878 2.35 -17.94 -30.91
C GLU A 878 0.91 -17.58 -30.57
N LYS A 879 -0.03 -18.46 -30.96
CA LYS A 879 -1.43 -18.34 -30.54
C LYS A 879 -1.68 -19.11 -29.26
N ASN A 880 -1.34 -18.50 -28.13
CA ASN A 880 -1.30 -19.13 -26.81
C ASN A 880 -1.97 -18.30 -25.69
N ALA A 881 -2.79 -17.29 -26.02
CA ALA A 881 -3.48 -16.42 -25.06
C ALA A 881 -2.52 -15.72 -24.06
N GLN A 882 -1.32 -15.42 -24.54
CA GLN A 882 -0.28 -14.67 -23.88
C GLN A 882 0.30 -13.73 -24.94
N PHE A 883 0.71 -12.53 -24.54
CA PHE A 883 1.47 -11.63 -25.39
C PHE A 883 2.92 -11.62 -24.94
N THR A 884 3.81 -12.10 -25.81
CA THR A 884 5.24 -12.17 -25.54
C THR A 884 5.97 -11.08 -26.32
N SER A 885 6.84 -10.32 -25.68
CA SER A 885 7.74 -9.45 -26.43
C SER A 885 8.75 -10.28 -27.25
N PRO A 886 9.39 -9.69 -28.28
CA PRO A 886 10.65 -10.21 -28.79
C PRO A 886 11.73 -10.26 -27.70
N GLU A 887 12.95 -10.71 -28.04
CA GLU A 887 14.07 -10.81 -27.11
C GLU A 887 14.36 -9.48 -26.38
N ALA A 888 14.12 -8.35 -27.04
CA ALA A 888 14.07 -7.02 -26.43
C ALA A 888 13.27 -6.05 -27.32
N ILE A 889 12.59 -5.09 -26.70
CA ILE A 889 12.15 -3.84 -27.33
C ILE A 889 12.97 -2.73 -26.70
N TYR A 890 13.65 -1.92 -27.51
CA TYR A 890 14.63 -0.98 -26.98
C TYR A 890 14.72 0.31 -27.79
N VAL A 891 15.26 1.34 -27.14
CA VAL A 891 15.47 2.67 -27.70
C VAL A 891 16.94 3.05 -27.56
N VAL A 892 17.50 3.61 -28.63
CA VAL A 892 18.87 4.11 -28.66
C VAL A 892 18.90 5.57 -29.09
N ALA A 893 19.93 6.27 -28.64
CA ALA A 893 20.31 7.59 -29.11
C ALA A 893 21.64 7.52 -29.89
N ASP A 894 21.76 8.37 -30.91
CA ASP A 894 23.01 8.57 -31.66
C ASP A 894 24.17 8.99 -30.71
N GLU A 895 25.42 8.67 -31.09
CA GLU A 895 26.64 9.05 -30.37
C GLU A 895 26.75 10.58 -30.11
N ASP A 896 26.11 11.38 -30.96
CA ASP A 896 26.13 12.85 -30.88
C ASP A 896 24.93 13.44 -30.12
N ALA A 897 23.97 12.62 -29.64
CA ALA A 897 22.69 13.08 -29.09
C ALA A 897 22.83 14.03 -27.87
N PHE A 898 23.95 13.95 -27.15
CA PHE A 898 24.23 14.78 -25.97
C PHE A 898 25.29 15.88 -26.21
N ASP A 899 25.78 16.09 -27.46
CA ASP A 899 26.74 17.16 -27.77
C ASP A 899 26.03 18.51 -28.02
N SER A 900 26.42 19.55 -27.28
CA SER A 900 25.91 20.91 -27.44
C SER A 900 26.36 21.59 -28.74
N ARG A 901 27.27 20.97 -29.52
CA ARG A 901 27.81 21.53 -30.78
C ARG A 901 26.95 21.28 -32.02
N SER A 902 25.88 20.48 -31.93
CA SER A 902 25.10 20.11 -33.12
C SER A 902 24.19 21.22 -33.66
N SER A 903 24.07 22.38 -32.97
CA SER A 903 23.34 23.55 -33.48
C SER A 903 24.13 24.29 -34.59
N GLY A 904 24.34 23.66 -35.76
CA GLY A 904 25.15 24.29 -36.80
C GLY A 904 25.39 23.54 -38.10
N GLY A 905 24.33 23.13 -38.80
CA GLY A 905 24.24 22.85 -40.25
C GLY A 905 25.50 22.48 -41.06
N GLY A 906 25.55 21.22 -41.53
CA GLY A 906 26.46 20.75 -42.58
C GLY A 906 25.98 19.46 -43.24
N GLY A 907 25.23 19.57 -44.34
CA GLY A 907 24.43 18.47 -44.92
C GLY A 907 25.18 17.29 -45.53
N GLY A 908 24.53 16.13 -45.46
CA GLY A 908 25.01 14.84 -45.95
C GLY A 908 23.96 13.77 -46.36
N GLY A 909 22.68 14.11 -46.55
CA GLY A 909 21.78 13.36 -47.45
C GLY A 909 21.01 12.14 -46.93
N SER A 910 19.80 12.37 -46.41
CA SER A 910 18.58 11.63 -46.78
C SER A 910 17.38 12.56 -46.53
N SER A 911 16.37 12.50 -47.39
CA SER A 911 15.26 13.45 -47.41
C SER A 911 14.12 13.05 -46.48
N SER A 912 13.91 13.77 -45.40
CA SER A 912 12.58 13.99 -44.82
C SER A 912 12.40 15.50 -44.59
N SER A 913 11.28 16.03 -45.06
CA SER A 913 10.91 17.43 -44.85
C SER A 913 9.98 17.46 -43.64
N ARG A 914 10.55 17.71 -42.46
CA ARG A 914 9.86 17.68 -41.16
C ARG A 914 9.32 19.09 -40.80
N PRO A 915 8.05 19.25 -40.38
CA PRO A 915 7.51 20.52 -39.87
C PRO A 915 7.93 20.77 -38.41
N GLN A 916 7.96 22.04 -37.99
CA GLN A 916 8.12 22.43 -36.58
C GLN A 916 6.79 22.32 -35.81
N GLN A 917 6.85 21.80 -34.58
CA GLN A 917 5.79 21.77 -33.56
C GLN A 917 5.28 23.19 -33.21
N PRO A 918 4.03 23.37 -32.74
CA PRO A 918 3.54 24.65 -32.21
C PRO A 918 4.21 25.06 -30.88
N ASP A 919 4.42 26.37 -30.71
CA ASP A 919 5.19 27.00 -29.62
C ASP A 919 4.67 26.67 -28.20
N GLN A 920 5.50 26.03 -27.38
CA GLN A 920 5.42 26.01 -25.91
C GLN A 920 6.28 27.15 -25.30
N PRO A 921 5.95 27.64 -24.09
CA PRO A 921 6.61 28.80 -23.50
C PRO A 921 8.09 28.54 -23.19
N ASP A 922 8.96 29.46 -23.63
CA ASP A 922 10.41 29.39 -23.49
C ASP A 922 10.85 29.22 -22.01
N GLN A 923 11.43 28.06 -21.69
CA GLN A 923 12.21 27.84 -20.46
C GLN A 923 13.67 28.33 -20.67
N PRO A 924 14.29 28.97 -19.67
CA PRO A 924 15.59 29.63 -19.85
C PRO A 924 16.75 28.62 -19.93
N SER A 925 17.46 28.63 -21.06
CA SER A 925 18.73 27.91 -21.24
C SER A 925 19.82 28.51 -20.34
N GLN A 926 20.57 27.68 -19.62
CA GLN A 926 21.82 28.11 -18.99
C GLN A 926 23.01 27.37 -19.60
N ASP A 927 23.99 28.11 -20.14
CA ASP A 927 25.24 27.53 -20.63
C ASP A 927 26.47 28.41 -20.39
N GLU A 928 27.54 27.72 -20.01
CA GLU A 928 28.91 28.12 -19.68
C GLU A 928 29.29 29.62 -19.64
N ASN A 929 29.54 30.13 -18.42
CA ASN A 929 30.37 31.30 -18.07
C ASN A 929 30.55 32.35 -19.19
N MET A 930 29.44 32.96 -19.55
CA MET A 930 29.33 34.05 -20.52
C MET A 930 30.28 35.23 -20.26
N PHE A 931 30.75 35.37 -19.02
CA PHE A 931 31.71 36.38 -18.60
C PHE A 931 32.85 35.76 -17.79
N ASN A 932 34.10 36.14 -18.13
CA ASN A 932 35.31 35.60 -17.48
C ASN A 932 35.40 35.91 -15.97
N ASP A 933 34.61 36.87 -15.47
CA ASP A 933 34.59 37.32 -14.08
C ASP A 933 33.32 36.92 -13.32
N VAL A 934 32.53 36.00 -13.88
CA VAL A 934 31.39 35.36 -13.25
C VAL A 934 31.72 33.87 -13.14
N SER A 935 31.82 33.36 -11.92
CA SER A 935 32.01 31.92 -11.68
C SER A 935 30.64 31.26 -11.69
N SER A 936 30.49 30.10 -12.34
CA SER A 936 29.24 29.33 -12.39
C SER A 936 28.72 28.94 -11.00
N SER A 937 29.63 28.79 -10.03
CA SER A 937 29.30 28.53 -8.62
C SER A 937 29.08 29.80 -7.78
N ALA A 938 29.08 31.00 -8.38
CA ALA A 938 28.85 32.24 -7.63
C ALA A 938 27.34 32.45 -7.40
N TRP A 939 26.95 32.89 -6.20
CA TRP A 939 25.55 33.14 -5.85
C TRP A 939 24.81 34.12 -6.79
N TYR A 940 25.54 34.93 -7.56
CA TYR A 940 24.99 35.89 -8.53
C TYR A 940 25.04 35.39 -9.98
N ALA A 941 25.49 34.16 -10.25
CA ALA A 941 25.67 33.65 -11.62
C ALA A 941 24.35 33.66 -12.39
N GLU A 942 23.31 33.04 -11.83
CA GLU A 942 21.95 32.99 -12.39
C GLU A 942 21.38 34.39 -12.66
N ALA A 943 21.56 35.32 -11.72
CA ALA A 943 21.06 36.69 -11.87
C ALA A 943 21.77 37.47 -12.98
N VAL A 944 23.07 37.23 -13.19
CA VAL A 944 23.85 37.85 -14.28
C VAL A 944 23.42 37.31 -15.63
N GLU A 945 23.15 36.02 -15.72
CA GLU A 945 22.67 35.35 -16.93
C GLU A 945 21.28 35.85 -17.32
N TYR A 946 20.34 35.84 -16.37
CA TYR A 946 18.99 36.36 -16.59
C TYR A 946 18.96 37.77 -17.18
N VAL A 947 19.73 38.72 -16.62
CA VAL A 947 19.72 40.11 -17.11
C VAL A 947 20.41 40.28 -18.46
N TYR A 948 21.29 39.36 -18.83
CA TYR A 948 21.95 39.38 -20.12
C TYR A 948 21.07 38.78 -21.22
N ASP A 949 20.47 37.61 -20.99
CA ASP A 949 19.63 36.91 -21.98
C ASP A 949 18.40 37.72 -22.33
N ASN A 950 17.83 38.41 -21.35
CA ASN A 950 16.72 39.34 -21.55
C ASN A 950 17.15 40.70 -22.14
N GLY A 951 18.45 40.87 -22.49
CA GLY A 951 18.99 42.08 -23.10
C GLY A 951 18.91 43.33 -22.21
N LEU A 952 18.75 43.15 -20.88
CA LEU A 952 18.60 44.22 -19.89
C LEU A 952 19.96 44.86 -19.55
N MET A 953 21.00 44.03 -19.46
CA MET A 953 22.39 44.45 -19.24
C MET A 953 23.32 43.70 -20.21
N THR A 954 24.44 44.31 -20.62
CA THR A 954 25.36 43.74 -21.63
C THR A 954 26.78 43.52 -21.11
N GLY A 955 27.00 43.71 -19.80
CA GLY A 955 28.33 43.70 -19.18
C GLY A 955 29.13 45.00 -19.39
N VAL A 956 30.34 45.05 -18.84
CA VAL A 956 31.27 46.19 -19.00
C VAL A 956 32.19 46.05 -20.21
N SER A 957 32.27 44.85 -20.77
CA SER A 957 32.92 44.51 -22.04
C SER A 957 32.30 43.24 -22.60
N GLY A 958 32.61 42.88 -23.85
CA GLY A 958 32.15 41.60 -24.44
C GLY A 958 32.69 40.33 -23.79
N SER A 959 33.39 40.42 -22.65
CA SER A 959 33.93 39.27 -21.92
C SER A 959 33.98 39.45 -20.40
N SER A 960 33.40 40.53 -19.86
CA SER A 960 33.33 40.76 -18.40
C SER A 960 32.06 41.52 -17.99
N PHE A 961 31.43 41.10 -16.90
CA PHE A 961 30.23 41.73 -16.33
C PHE A 961 30.54 42.71 -15.20
N ALA A 962 31.62 42.47 -14.46
CA ALA A 962 32.03 43.17 -13.23
C ALA A 962 30.97 43.17 -12.13
N PRO A 963 30.50 41.99 -11.65
CA PRO A 963 29.38 41.86 -10.71
C PRO A 963 29.63 42.54 -9.35
N ASN A 964 30.91 42.75 -8.98
CA ASN A 964 31.30 43.37 -7.72
C ASN A 964 31.53 44.90 -7.82
N ASN A 965 31.35 45.51 -8.99
CA ASN A 965 31.51 46.96 -9.16
C ASN A 965 30.26 47.74 -8.70
N THR A 966 30.46 49.00 -8.33
CA THR A 966 29.34 49.90 -8.03
C THR A 966 28.59 50.25 -9.32
N LEU A 967 27.29 50.01 -9.32
CA LEU A 967 26.42 50.31 -10.46
C LEU A 967 26.21 51.81 -10.60
N THR A 968 26.47 52.35 -11.81
CA THR A 968 26.32 53.79 -12.07
C THR A 968 24.87 54.14 -12.37
N ARG A 969 24.49 55.40 -12.16
CA ARG A 969 23.12 55.88 -12.48
C ARG A 969 22.78 55.70 -13.96
N ALA A 970 23.78 55.86 -14.84
CA ALA A 970 23.62 55.62 -16.27
C ALA A 970 23.24 54.15 -16.54
N MET A 971 23.88 53.20 -15.85
CA MET A 971 23.55 51.77 -15.95
C MET A 971 22.14 51.47 -15.42
N VAL A 972 21.71 52.08 -14.30
CA VAL A 972 20.33 51.92 -13.80
C VAL A 972 19.33 52.35 -14.87
N VAL A 973 19.51 53.56 -15.40
CA VAL A 973 18.56 54.15 -16.35
C VAL A 973 18.55 53.38 -17.66
N GLN A 974 19.71 52.91 -18.14
CA GLN A 974 19.79 52.04 -19.31
C GLN A 974 19.03 50.73 -19.10
N THR A 975 19.17 50.10 -17.93
CA THR A 975 18.52 48.82 -17.62
C THR A 975 17.00 48.99 -17.62
N LEU A 976 16.49 50.06 -16.99
CA LEU A 976 15.06 50.38 -17.01
C LEU A 976 14.53 50.67 -18.41
N TYR A 977 15.32 51.35 -19.25
CA TYR A 977 14.99 51.62 -20.64
C TYR A 977 14.94 50.33 -21.48
N ALA A 978 15.87 49.40 -21.25
CA ALA A 978 15.87 48.08 -21.88
C ALA A 978 14.65 47.26 -21.45
N MET A 979 14.33 47.27 -20.16
CA MET A 979 13.15 46.60 -19.59
C MET A 979 11.84 47.14 -20.16
N ALA A 980 11.80 48.43 -20.52
CA ALA A 980 10.64 49.04 -21.19
C ALA A 980 10.55 48.75 -22.69
N GLY A 981 11.43 47.90 -23.25
CA GLY A 981 11.45 47.55 -24.67
C GLY A 981 12.15 48.57 -25.58
N LYS A 982 13.05 49.39 -25.03
CA LYS A 982 13.82 50.43 -25.76
C LYS A 982 12.95 51.32 -26.67
N PRO A 983 11.89 51.96 -26.14
CA PRO A 983 10.96 52.75 -26.95
C PRO A 983 11.66 53.91 -27.67
N GLU A 984 11.17 54.27 -28.87
CA GLU A 984 11.72 55.39 -29.64
C GLU A 984 11.65 56.71 -28.86
N VAL A 985 12.77 57.42 -28.82
CA VAL A 985 12.90 58.69 -28.12
C VAL A 985 12.85 59.84 -29.11
N SER A 986 11.94 60.79 -28.92
CA SER A 986 11.82 61.99 -29.75
C SER A 986 11.92 63.26 -28.90
N GLY A 987 13.10 63.88 -28.88
CA GLY A 987 13.33 65.11 -28.12
C GLY A 987 14.81 65.42 -27.90
N SER A 988 15.13 66.68 -27.59
CA SER A 988 16.50 67.16 -27.35
C SER A 988 16.69 67.67 -25.93
N GLU A 989 16.13 67.00 -24.93
CA GLU A 989 16.45 67.29 -23.53
C GLU A 989 17.66 66.46 -23.13
N SER A 990 18.84 67.10 -23.18
CA SER A 990 20.08 66.58 -22.63
C SER A 990 20.38 67.33 -21.33
N PHE A 991 20.59 66.59 -20.23
CA PHE A 991 21.25 67.19 -19.07
C PHE A 991 22.64 67.67 -19.51
N ALA A 992 23.15 68.76 -18.92
CA ALA A 992 24.38 69.39 -19.39
C ALA A 992 25.63 68.47 -19.29
N ASP A 993 25.53 67.41 -18.48
CA ASP A 993 26.52 66.35 -18.28
C ASP A 993 26.27 65.09 -19.11
N VAL A 994 25.30 65.11 -20.03
CA VAL A 994 25.00 64.00 -20.96
C VAL A 994 25.25 64.47 -22.39
N ALA A 995 26.28 63.93 -23.02
CA ALA A 995 26.56 64.19 -24.42
C ALA A 995 25.64 63.37 -25.31
N SER A 996 25.26 63.90 -26.48
CA SER A 996 24.34 63.23 -27.42
C SER A 996 24.87 61.91 -28.00
N ASN A 997 26.15 61.60 -27.78
CA ASN A 997 26.82 60.38 -28.23
C ASN A 997 27.18 59.45 -27.06
N ASP A 998 26.72 59.73 -25.84
CA ASP A 998 26.86 58.80 -24.73
C ASP A 998 25.97 57.57 -24.96
N TRP A 999 26.46 56.39 -24.59
CA TRP A 999 25.77 55.11 -24.80
C TRP A 999 24.41 55.00 -24.09
N PHE A 1000 24.16 55.89 -23.13
CA PHE A 1000 22.93 55.96 -22.33
C PHE A 1000 22.10 57.21 -22.62
N ALA A 1001 22.46 58.02 -23.62
CA ALA A 1001 21.79 59.30 -23.90
C ALA A 1001 20.29 59.11 -24.15
N ASP A 1002 19.92 58.14 -24.98
CA ASP A 1002 18.53 57.82 -25.32
C ASP A 1002 17.73 57.34 -24.09
N ALA A 1003 18.34 56.48 -23.27
CA ALA A 1003 17.72 56.00 -22.04
C ALA A 1003 17.46 57.13 -21.05
N VAL A 1004 18.38 58.09 -20.93
CA VAL A 1004 18.21 59.27 -20.06
C VAL A 1004 17.14 60.22 -20.59
N THR A 1005 17.09 60.46 -21.90
CA THR A 1005 16.03 61.29 -22.51
C THR A 1005 14.67 60.62 -22.33
N TRP A 1006 14.55 59.31 -22.50
CA TRP A 1006 13.33 58.55 -22.24
C TRP A 1006 12.93 58.62 -20.76
N ALA A 1007 13.86 58.38 -19.85
CA ALA A 1007 13.58 58.38 -18.42
C ALA A 1007 13.18 59.77 -17.92
N SER A 1008 13.78 60.84 -18.45
CA SER A 1008 13.39 62.21 -18.14
C SER A 1008 11.97 62.53 -18.66
N ALA A 1009 11.67 62.13 -19.90
CA ALA A 1009 10.35 62.34 -20.50
C ALA A 1009 9.22 61.61 -19.74
N ASN A 1010 9.54 60.47 -19.13
CA ASN A 1010 8.60 59.67 -18.32
C ASN A 1010 8.64 60.01 -16.81
N GLY A 1011 9.38 61.03 -16.39
CA GLY A 1011 9.47 61.46 -14.99
C GLY A 1011 10.21 60.48 -14.06
N ILE A 1012 10.94 59.53 -14.62
CA ILE A 1012 11.74 58.53 -13.89
C ILE A 1012 13.01 59.18 -13.31
N VAL A 1013 13.57 60.18 -14.01
CA VAL A 1013 14.71 60.99 -13.53
C VAL A 1013 14.46 62.48 -13.73
N ASN A 1014 14.89 63.31 -12.78
CA ASN A 1014 14.68 64.78 -12.82
C ASN A 1014 15.99 65.60 -12.86
N GLY A 1015 17.15 64.94 -12.91
CA GLY A 1015 18.48 65.58 -12.79
C GLY A 1015 18.73 66.26 -11.44
N TYR A 1016 19.80 67.06 -11.36
CA TYR A 1016 20.06 67.98 -10.25
C TYR A 1016 20.26 69.39 -10.79
N SER A 1017 19.76 70.40 -10.09
CA SER A 1017 20.18 71.78 -10.34
C SER A 1017 21.69 71.89 -10.09
N ALA A 1018 22.45 72.41 -11.07
CA ALA A 1018 23.80 72.88 -10.80
C ALA A 1018 23.75 73.87 -9.61
N ALA A 1019 24.68 73.72 -8.67
CA ALA A 1019 24.79 74.61 -7.50
C ALA A 1019 24.99 76.09 -7.90
#